data_AF-A0A0C3QLQ5-F1
#
_entry.id   AF-A0A0C3QLQ5-F1
#
_cell.length_a   1.000
_cell.length_b   1.000
_cell.length_c   1.000
_cell.angle_alpha   90.00
_cell.angle_beta   90.00
_cell.angle_gamma   90.00
#
_symmetry.space_group_name_H-M   'P 1'
#
loop_
_entity.id
_entity.type
_entity.pdbx_description
1 polymer ?
#
loop_
_entity_poly.entity_id
_entity_poly.type
_entity_poly.pdbx_seq_one_letter_code
_entity_poly.pdbx_strand_id
1 'polypeptide(L)'
;MDSFRDVPEFFEVEIGESLLSRTETLASFRELGPPDLCHVIKSTGKTGQKDIGSYHYVSGVDASSSASLAAYLNSLTYAVEDSQAWFSKSITWKVRSGCYCCFNAFSRVDMRVDVKIPGGVQAYIVDVRGERHEATPELWQETYLSAMLRAILYADDVNYRLAGYRKLDPITTPEGEIRFLQAAEALFMKGWQLGSDPEIQVASVVSNHLASGVMKYLGESFRYDQAVNLFEKLHAKEPDVASLLAQAYIGMNEEVKGVQIIASALRENPQAYTLLHVQCDFLRSKGKTEWALQLARQAVNCAPSEFATWAKLTEVYTELGMYDSALLTLNSCPMFTYNERDLHRMPTPAKTHLPVKQFIADSNILDEDGAKDSDADVALLRLPAPGLRGTFARAYALLARLVSQIGWDELLKTRSAVFVMEEEYRAQKAAAATSHTPTKESHVIMEDGSIRDSGVAFSNGNPRHSADDDASTRGIQSPRDGQTSAGGSMGSVTATNGNPNLKVNAIPPIPVIKVSTESDREKEHEELRKQGVDMNGTEAIPEQPSAEGSDAGDEHGQEITVGSQAERTLEKPVAAAANEEVEDANGGRSSPRPGEKQMPPGDGFSFSNKRLCERWLDNLFMVLYEDLRIWTIFRAEVAHYKTQHVAYRKTGTEWEILGELGLRLHHKEEAKEAFLRCLEQKFSAKAWMKLLEMFAEENDLQRSLNAAIRLTAYQHRWYQESSYPTAIAHHLYKLGRIHGHAKISYTILSMGLPEGLLNMMQGYLNYGKTFKIEGFDY
;
A
#
# COMPACT_ATOMS: atom_id res chain seq x y z
N MET A 1 -26.06 -30.76 -8.96
CA MET A 1 -27.02 -29.66 -8.71
C MET A 1 -27.04 -28.73 -9.93
N ASP A 2 -27.44 -27.47 -9.80
CA ASP A 2 -27.31 -26.42 -10.82
C ASP A 2 -25.92 -25.75 -10.83
N SER A 3 -25.16 -25.90 -9.75
CA SER A 3 -23.79 -25.43 -9.57
C SER A 3 -22.71 -26.37 -10.15
N PHE A 4 -21.53 -25.80 -10.37
CA PHE A 4 -20.28 -26.55 -10.54
C PHE A 4 -19.77 -27.10 -9.20
N ARG A 5 -19.11 -28.26 -9.23
CA ARG A 5 -18.58 -28.96 -8.04
C ARG A 5 -17.42 -28.23 -7.37
N ASP A 6 -16.40 -27.86 -8.14
CA ASP A 6 -15.12 -27.31 -7.63
C ASP A 6 -14.81 -25.88 -8.11
N VAL A 7 -15.76 -25.25 -8.82
CA VAL A 7 -15.58 -23.92 -9.43
C VAL A 7 -16.52 -22.93 -8.73
N PRO A 8 -16.03 -21.75 -8.28
CA PRO A 8 -16.88 -20.72 -7.71
C PRO A 8 -17.78 -20.12 -8.79
N GLU A 9 -19.01 -19.74 -8.44
CA GLU A 9 -19.97 -19.16 -9.38
C GLU A 9 -20.86 -18.10 -8.74
N PHE A 10 -21.15 -17.07 -9.52
CA PHE A 10 -22.16 -16.05 -9.24
C PHE A 10 -23.31 -16.23 -10.21
N PHE A 11 -24.52 -16.43 -9.71
CA PHE A 11 -25.73 -16.63 -10.51
C PHE A 11 -26.35 -15.28 -10.83
N GLU A 12 -26.69 -15.06 -12.09
CA GLU A 12 -27.30 -13.82 -12.57
C GLU A 12 -28.79 -13.73 -12.21
N VAL A 13 -29.30 -12.52 -12.03
CA VAL A 13 -30.75 -12.25 -11.98
C VAL A 13 -31.33 -12.27 -13.41
N GLU A 14 -30.67 -11.58 -14.34
CA GLU A 14 -30.99 -11.60 -15.77
C GLU A 14 -29.81 -12.13 -16.61
N ILE A 15 -30.08 -13.08 -17.50
CA ILE A 15 -29.03 -13.77 -18.27
C ILE A 15 -28.27 -12.77 -19.16
N GLY A 16 -26.98 -12.63 -18.90
CA GLY A 16 -26.06 -11.74 -19.62
C GLY A 16 -25.83 -10.38 -18.97
N GLU A 17 -26.41 -10.09 -17.80
CA GLU A 17 -26.18 -8.83 -17.06
C GLU A 17 -24.70 -8.60 -16.74
N SER A 18 -23.92 -9.66 -16.48
CA SER A 18 -22.47 -9.56 -16.26
C SER A 18 -21.70 -9.12 -17.51
N LEU A 19 -22.12 -9.56 -18.69
CA LEU A 19 -21.53 -9.17 -19.98
C LEU A 19 -21.89 -7.72 -20.34
N LEU A 20 -23.10 -7.27 -20.01
CA LEU A 20 -23.53 -5.89 -20.18
C LEU A 20 -22.73 -4.96 -19.26
N SER A 21 -22.69 -5.24 -17.95
CA SER A 21 -21.89 -4.51 -16.96
C SER A 21 -20.40 -4.41 -17.33
N ARG A 22 -19.79 -5.51 -17.80
CA ARG A 22 -18.40 -5.49 -18.31
C ARG A 22 -18.24 -4.55 -19.50
N THR A 23 -19.21 -4.49 -20.40
CA THR A 23 -19.19 -3.61 -21.57
C THR A 23 -19.33 -2.13 -21.17
N GLU A 24 -20.24 -1.81 -20.25
CA GLU A 24 -20.43 -0.45 -19.71
C GLU A 24 -19.20 0.04 -18.94
N THR A 25 -18.52 -0.86 -18.22
CA THR A 25 -17.32 -0.52 -17.43
C THR A 25 -16.06 -0.38 -18.32
N LEU A 26 -16.07 -0.87 -19.57
CA LEU A 26 -14.89 -1.02 -20.42
C LEU A 26 -14.10 0.29 -20.65
N ALA A 27 -14.79 1.42 -20.77
CA ALA A 27 -14.17 2.74 -20.98
C ALA A 27 -13.48 3.31 -19.72
N SER A 28 -13.69 2.71 -18.55
CA SER A 28 -13.07 3.15 -17.29
C SER A 28 -11.67 2.61 -17.07
N PHE A 29 -11.32 1.47 -17.69
CA PHE A 29 -10.06 0.77 -17.43
C PHE A 29 -8.83 1.54 -17.94
N ARG A 30 -7.75 1.55 -17.15
CA ARG A 30 -6.58 2.41 -17.38
C ARG A 30 -5.24 1.67 -17.46
N GLU A 31 -5.11 0.54 -16.78
CA GLU A 31 -3.88 -0.24 -16.64
C GLU A 31 -4.01 -1.56 -17.45
N LEU A 32 -3.59 -2.68 -16.86
CA LEU A 32 -3.70 -4.01 -17.46
C LEU A 32 -5.15 -4.53 -17.57
N GLY A 33 -6.14 -3.80 -17.04
CA GLY A 33 -7.54 -4.19 -17.05
C GLY A 33 -7.94 -5.21 -15.97
N PRO A 34 -9.23 -5.58 -15.96
CA PRO A 34 -9.81 -6.44 -14.94
C PRO A 34 -9.52 -7.93 -15.21
N PRO A 35 -9.88 -8.84 -14.28
CA PRO A 35 -9.76 -10.28 -14.49
C PRO A 35 -10.52 -10.74 -15.73
N ASP A 36 -10.16 -11.92 -16.24
CA ASP A 36 -10.93 -12.50 -17.32
C ASP A 36 -12.27 -13.01 -16.76
N LEU A 37 -13.34 -12.81 -17.55
CA LEU A 37 -14.70 -13.14 -17.16
C LEU A 37 -15.16 -14.35 -17.95
N CYS A 38 -15.57 -15.40 -17.26
CA CYS A 38 -16.17 -16.58 -17.86
C CYS A 38 -17.67 -16.59 -17.53
N HIS A 39 -18.51 -16.32 -18.54
CA HIS A 39 -19.97 -16.45 -18.46
C HIS A 39 -20.40 -17.80 -19.02
N VAL A 40 -21.39 -18.45 -18.39
CA VAL A 40 -21.98 -19.71 -18.84
C VAL A 40 -23.50 -19.69 -18.73
N ILE A 41 -24.17 -20.36 -19.67
CA ILE A 41 -25.60 -20.60 -19.66
C ILE A 41 -25.83 -22.10 -19.48
N LYS A 42 -26.55 -22.47 -18.43
CA LYS A 42 -26.91 -23.84 -18.11
C LYS A 42 -28.38 -24.10 -18.44
N SER A 43 -28.68 -25.27 -18.97
CA SER A 43 -30.02 -25.69 -19.32
C SER A 43 -30.30 -27.13 -18.88
N THR A 44 -31.57 -27.43 -18.65
CA THR A 44 -32.05 -28.81 -18.37
C THR A 44 -32.53 -29.53 -19.63
N GLY A 45 -32.65 -28.81 -20.76
CA GLY A 45 -33.24 -29.32 -22.01
C GLY A 45 -34.74 -29.64 -21.94
N LYS A 46 -35.41 -29.40 -20.80
CA LYS A 46 -36.84 -29.68 -20.61
C LYS A 46 -37.67 -28.43 -20.90
N THR A 47 -38.67 -28.56 -21.77
CA THR A 47 -39.65 -27.49 -22.06
C THR A 47 -40.34 -27.02 -20.78
N GLY A 48 -40.29 -25.71 -20.53
CA GLY A 48 -40.91 -25.06 -19.36
C GLY A 48 -39.96 -24.78 -18.19
N GLN A 49 -38.74 -25.32 -18.20
CA GLN A 49 -37.66 -24.87 -17.31
C GLN A 49 -36.93 -23.70 -17.98
N LYS A 50 -36.62 -22.65 -17.21
CA LYS A 50 -35.79 -21.55 -17.69
C LYS A 50 -34.31 -21.98 -17.67
N ASP A 51 -33.55 -21.45 -18.62
CA ASP A 51 -32.08 -21.50 -18.54
C ASP A 51 -31.58 -20.61 -17.40
N ILE A 52 -30.37 -20.89 -16.90
CA ILE A 52 -29.72 -20.15 -15.82
C ILE A 52 -28.40 -19.59 -16.34
N GLY A 53 -28.16 -18.29 -16.11
CA GLY A 53 -26.87 -17.64 -16.31
C GLY A 53 -26.05 -17.66 -15.03
N SER A 54 -24.76 -17.99 -15.15
CA SER A 54 -23.78 -17.80 -14.08
C SER A 54 -22.45 -17.35 -14.65
N TYR A 55 -21.62 -16.72 -13.82
CA TYR A 55 -20.27 -16.29 -14.20
C TYR A 55 -19.26 -16.51 -13.09
N HIS A 56 -17.99 -16.53 -13.47
CA HIS A 56 -16.85 -16.53 -12.55
C HIS A 56 -15.65 -15.78 -13.12
N TYR A 57 -14.76 -15.34 -12.24
CA TYR A 57 -13.51 -14.67 -12.63
C TYR A 57 -12.39 -15.70 -12.72
N VAL A 58 -11.54 -15.56 -13.74
CA VAL A 58 -10.37 -16.44 -13.92
C VAL A 58 -9.14 -15.66 -14.41
N SER A 59 -7.95 -16.18 -14.10
CA SER A 59 -6.68 -15.79 -14.73
C SER A 59 -5.78 -17.00 -14.92
N GLY A 60 -4.77 -16.87 -15.78
CA GLY A 60 -3.84 -17.96 -16.12
C GLY A 60 -4.37 -18.96 -17.16
N VAL A 61 -5.50 -18.68 -17.81
CA VAL A 61 -5.92 -19.44 -19.00
C VAL A 61 -5.10 -18.95 -20.21
N ASP A 62 -4.71 -19.86 -21.10
CA ASP A 62 -4.01 -19.53 -22.34
C ASP A 62 -4.94 -18.76 -23.30
N ALA A 63 -4.82 -17.42 -23.30
CA ALA A 63 -5.57 -16.52 -24.18
C ALA A 63 -4.92 -16.30 -25.56
N SER A 64 -4.04 -17.18 -26.02
CA SER A 64 -3.40 -17.07 -27.35
C SER A 64 -4.30 -17.45 -28.53
N SER A 65 -5.46 -18.07 -28.30
CA SER A 65 -6.39 -18.45 -29.38
C SER A 65 -7.84 -18.61 -28.91
N SER A 66 -8.77 -18.57 -29.86
CA SER A 66 -10.17 -18.93 -29.61
C SER A 66 -10.33 -20.41 -29.22
N ALA A 67 -9.45 -21.29 -29.70
CA ALA A 67 -9.49 -22.73 -29.43
C ALA A 67 -9.12 -23.05 -27.97
N SER A 68 -8.11 -22.38 -27.40
CA SER A 68 -7.69 -22.56 -26.01
C SER A 68 -8.74 -22.02 -25.02
N LEU A 69 -9.31 -20.84 -25.30
CA LEU A 69 -10.42 -20.30 -24.52
C LEU A 69 -11.70 -21.15 -24.63
N ALA A 70 -11.99 -21.70 -25.80
CA ALA A 70 -13.09 -22.64 -25.98
C ALA A 70 -12.84 -24.00 -25.28
N ALA A 71 -11.60 -24.47 -25.23
CA ALA A 71 -11.23 -25.67 -24.46
C ALA A 71 -11.45 -25.46 -22.96
N TYR A 72 -11.14 -24.27 -22.43
CA TYR A 72 -11.47 -23.91 -21.05
C TYR A 72 -12.99 -23.95 -20.79
N LEU A 73 -13.80 -23.29 -21.63
CA LEU A 73 -15.27 -23.32 -21.52
C LEU A 73 -15.84 -24.75 -21.61
N ASN A 74 -15.31 -25.58 -22.51
CA ASN A 74 -15.70 -26.99 -22.62
C ASN A 74 -15.31 -27.81 -21.38
N SER A 75 -14.19 -27.49 -20.71
CA SER A 75 -13.77 -28.18 -19.48
C SER A 75 -14.80 -28.05 -18.34
N LEU A 76 -15.57 -26.95 -18.32
CA LEU A 76 -16.63 -26.71 -17.34
C LEU A 76 -17.82 -27.67 -17.49
N THR A 77 -17.97 -28.34 -18.64
CA THR A 77 -19.00 -29.39 -18.80
C THR A 77 -18.78 -30.57 -17.84
N TYR A 78 -17.52 -30.87 -17.51
CA TYR A 78 -17.12 -31.90 -16.53
C TYR A 78 -17.14 -31.39 -15.08
N ALA A 79 -17.27 -30.08 -14.88
CA ALA A 79 -17.40 -29.47 -13.56
C ALA A 79 -18.85 -29.43 -13.05
N VAL A 80 -19.85 -29.63 -13.92
CA VAL A 80 -21.25 -29.76 -13.49
C VAL A 80 -21.40 -31.04 -12.68
N GLU A 81 -22.00 -30.95 -11.49
CA GLU A 81 -22.25 -32.12 -10.66
C GLU A 81 -23.24 -33.10 -11.31
N ASP A 82 -22.76 -34.29 -11.64
CA ASP A 82 -23.62 -35.46 -11.86
C ASP A 82 -24.32 -35.85 -10.55
N SER A 83 -25.63 -35.64 -10.47
CA SER A 83 -26.45 -36.14 -9.37
C SER A 83 -26.57 -37.66 -9.43
N GLN A 84 -25.61 -38.37 -8.85
CA GLN A 84 -25.65 -39.82 -8.56
C GLN A 84 -26.69 -40.15 -7.48
N ALA A 85 -27.96 -39.89 -7.77
CA ALA A 85 -29.09 -40.37 -7.00
C ALA A 85 -29.70 -41.60 -7.68
N TRP A 86 -29.18 -42.80 -7.37
CA TRP A 86 -29.67 -44.09 -7.88
C TRP A 86 -31.21 -44.26 -7.77
N PHE A 87 -31.84 -43.59 -6.80
CA PHE A 87 -33.28 -43.65 -6.54
C PHE A 87 -34.11 -42.44 -7.00
N SER A 88 -33.56 -41.43 -7.71
CA SER A 88 -34.38 -40.33 -8.24
C SER A 88 -34.02 -39.90 -9.66
N LYS A 89 -35.05 -39.62 -10.47
CA LYS A 89 -34.90 -38.94 -11.78
C LYS A 89 -34.60 -37.46 -11.55
N SER A 90 -33.40 -37.16 -11.06
CA SER A 90 -32.91 -35.82 -10.80
C SER A 90 -32.92 -34.96 -12.09
N ILE A 91 -32.94 -33.64 -11.91
CA ILE A 91 -32.85 -32.70 -13.03
C ILE A 91 -31.36 -32.52 -13.36
N THR A 92 -30.90 -33.16 -14.44
CA THR A 92 -29.54 -32.98 -14.96
C THR A 92 -29.44 -31.63 -15.66
N TRP A 93 -28.62 -30.74 -15.12
CA TRP A 93 -28.20 -29.51 -15.79
C TRP A 93 -27.02 -29.80 -16.72
N LYS A 94 -26.90 -29.02 -17.81
CA LYS A 94 -25.77 -29.07 -18.74
C LYS A 94 -25.40 -27.66 -19.18
N VAL A 95 -24.11 -27.39 -19.36
CA VAL A 95 -23.65 -26.15 -20.00
C VAL A 95 -24.09 -26.17 -21.47
N ARG A 96 -24.89 -25.18 -21.87
CA ARG A 96 -25.45 -25.02 -23.22
C ARG A 96 -24.57 -24.12 -24.09
N SER A 97 -24.03 -23.08 -23.48
CA SER A 97 -23.14 -22.10 -24.10
C SER A 97 -22.37 -21.33 -23.03
N GLY A 98 -21.36 -20.56 -23.45
CA GLY A 98 -20.68 -19.59 -22.60
C GLY A 98 -19.93 -18.55 -23.41
N CYS A 99 -19.49 -17.48 -22.75
CA CYS A 99 -18.69 -16.40 -23.31
C CYS A 99 -17.47 -16.17 -22.41
N TYR A 100 -16.27 -16.33 -22.96
CA TYR A 100 -15.03 -15.97 -22.29
C TYR A 100 -14.62 -14.56 -22.72
N CYS A 101 -14.35 -13.66 -21.77
CA CYS A 101 -13.93 -12.27 -22.03
C CYS A 101 -12.55 -12.00 -21.44
N CYS A 102 -11.62 -11.53 -22.28
CA CYS A 102 -10.23 -11.23 -21.93
C CYS A 102 -9.88 -9.81 -22.39
N PHE A 103 -9.45 -8.94 -21.48
CA PHE A 103 -9.13 -7.56 -21.84
C PHE A 103 -7.75 -7.46 -22.51
N ASN A 104 -7.67 -6.76 -23.65
CA ASN A 104 -6.43 -6.34 -24.27
C ASN A 104 -6.10 -4.92 -23.82
N ALA A 105 -5.02 -4.76 -23.06
CA ALA A 105 -4.61 -3.47 -22.50
C ALA A 105 -3.87 -2.55 -23.49
N PHE A 106 -3.25 -3.11 -24.54
CA PHE A 106 -2.60 -2.34 -25.61
C PHE A 106 -3.64 -1.62 -26.48
N SER A 107 -4.55 -2.37 -27.09
CA SER A 107 -5.59 -1.82 -27.96
C SER A 107 -6.85 -1.34 -27.22
N ARG A 108 -6.96 -1.60 -25.90
CA ARG A 108 -8.11 -1.25 -25.03
C ARG A 108 -9.45 -1.76 -25.54
N VAL A 109 -9.46 -3.04 -25.89
CA VAL A 109 -10.63 -3.78 -26.39
C VAL A 109 -10.83 -5.07 -25.59
N ASP A 110 -12.05 -5.58 -25.56
CA ASP A 110 -12.41 -6.81 -24.86
C ASP A 110 -12.51 -7.97 -25.85
N MET A 111 -11.55 -8.89 -25.84
CA MET A 111 -11.57 -10.09 -26.67
C MET A 111 -12.61 -11.08 -26.13
N ARG A 112 -13.59 -11.46 -26.94
CA ARG A 112 -14.68 -12.37 -26.55
C ARG A 112 -14.72 -13.62 -27.41
N VAL A 113 -14.98 -14.76 -26.76
CA VAL A 113 -15.16 -16.06 -27.40
C VAL A 113 -16.49 -16.66 -26.94
N ASP A 114 -17.49 -16.57 -27.82
CA ASP A 114 -18.78 -17.24 -27.65
C ASP A 114 -18.64 -18.71 -28.06
N VAL A 115 -19.02 -19.64 -27.18
CA VAL A 115 -19.03 -21.09 -27.43
C VAL A 115 -20.44 -21.63 -27.25
N LYS A 116 -20.87 -22.48 -28.18
CA LYS A 116 -22.10 -23.29 -28.09
C LYS A 116 -21.72 -24.76 -27.95
N ILE A 117 -22.48 -25.51 -27.15
CA ILE A 117 -22.17 -26.89 -26.81
C ILE A 117 -23.36 -27.80 -27.17
N PRO A 118 -23.18 -28.85 -28.00
CA PRO A 118 -21.96 -29.23 -28.72
C PRO A 118 -21.79 -28.49 -30.06
N GLY A 119 -20.78 -27.64 -30.17
CA GLY A 119 -20.29 -27.08 -31.44
C GLY A 119 -20.69 -25.62 -31.71
N GLY A 120 -19.74 -24.90 -32.32
CA GLY A 120 -19.83 -23.47 -32.61
C GLY A 120 -18.94 -22.65 -31.69
N VAL A 121 -17.92 -22.01 -32.26
CA VAL A 121 -17.02 -21.06 -31.59
C VAL A 121 -16.98 -19.80 -32.44
N GLN A 122 -17.25 -18.64 -31.84
CA GLN A 122 -17.20 -17.34 -32.50
C GLN A 122 -16.33 -16.39 -31.67
N ALA A 123 -15.22 -15.96 -32.26
CA ALA A 123 -14.34 -14.95 -31.69
C ALA A 123 -14.61 -13.58 -32.31
N TYR A 124 -14.59 -12.54 -31.48
CA TYR A 124 -14.72 -11.14 -31.87
C TYR A 124 -14.14 -10.26 -30.76
N ILE A 125 -13.77 -9.02 -31.08
CA ILE A 125 -13.49 -8.01 -30.05
C ILE A 125 -14.72 -7.14 -29.82
N VAL A 126 -14.83 -6.56 -28.64
CA VAL A 126 -15.77 -5.50 -28.29
C VAL A 126 -14.98 -4.24 -27.94
N ASP A 127 -15.28 -3.13 -28.60
CA ASP A 127 -14.64 -1.85 -28.31
C ASP A 127 -15.35 -1.08 -27.17
N VAL A 128 -14.78 0.08 -26.78
CA VAL A 128 -15.33 0.97 -25.75
C VAL A 128 -16.73 1.53 -26.04
N ARG A 129 -17.29 1.33 -27.24
CA ARG A 129 -18.65 1.71 -27.63
C ARG A 129 -19.63 0.53 -27.56
N GLY A 130 -19.13 -0.69 -27.32
CA GLY A 130 -19.89 -1.92 -27.40
C GLY A 130 -20.01 -2.50 -28.81
N GLU A 131 -19.31 -1.94 -29.80
CA GLU A 131 -19.34 -2.42 -31.19
C GLU A 131 -18.46 -3.68 -31.35
N ARG A 132 -18.92 -4.64 -32.16
CA ARG A 132 -18.23 -5.91 -32.40
C ARG A 132 -17.37 -5.83 -33.65
N HIS A 133 -16.09 -6.17 -33.55
CA HIS A 133 -15.14 -6.20 -34.67
C HIS A 133 -14.41 -7.55 -34.78
N GLU A 134 -13.70 -7.77 -35.88
CA GLU A 134 -12.95 -9.00 -36.15
C GLU A 134 -11.73 -9.15 -35.22
N ALA A 135 -11.49 -10.37 -34.73
CA ALA A 135 -10.38 -10.70 -33.84
C ALA A 135 -9.12 -11.09 -34.63
N THR A 136 -8.32 -10.09 -35.03
CA THR A 136 -7.10 -10.29 -35.83
C THR A 136 -5.97 -10.99 -35.06
N PRO A 137 -4.97 -11.62 -35.73
CA PRO A 137 -3.86 -12.28 -35.06
C PRO A 137 -3.03 -11.37 -34.14
N GLU A 138 -2.89 -10.08 -34.49
CA GLU A 138 -2.15 -9.08 -33.70
C GLU A 138 -2.88 -8.81 -32.39
N LEU A 139 -4.21 -8.67 -32.44
CA LEU A 139 -5.06 -8.50 -31.26
C LEU A 139 -5.03 -9.72 -30.35
N TRP A 140 -4.93 -10.94 -30.90
CA TRP A 140 -4.71 -12.16 -30.12
C TRP A 140 -3.37 -12.17 -29.39
N GLN A 141 -2.29 -11.73 -30.04
CA GLN A 141 -0.97 -11.64 -29.40
C GLN A 141 -0.95 -10.61 -28.26
N GLU A 142 -1.56 -9.45 -28.47
CA GLU A 142 -1.73 -8.40 -27.45
C GLU A 142 -2.63 -8.85 -26.28
N THR A 143 -3.73 -9.56 -26.57
CA THR A 143 -4.63 -10.14 -25.57
C THR A 143 -3.91 -11.18 -24.71
N TYR A 144 -3.18 -12.11 -25.34
CA TYR A 144 -2.39 -13.12 -24.67
C TYR A 144 -1.39 -12.50 -23.69
N LEU A 145 -0.59 -11.52 -24.15
CA LEU A 145 0.40 -10.88 -23.30
C LEU A 145 -0.26 -10.07 -22.16
N SER A 146 -1.38 -9.40 -22.43
CA SER A 146 -2.17 -8.71 -21.40
C SER A 146 -2.65 -9.68 -20.30
N ALA A 147 -3.16 -10.85 -20.68
CA ALA A 147 -3.62 -11.88 -19.75
C ALA A 147 -2.48 -12.46 -18.91
N MET A 148 -1.33 -12.75 -19.54
CA MET A 148 -0.13 -13.23 -18.85
C MET A 148 0.38 -12.20 -17.83
N LEU A 149 0.48 -10.92 -18.21
CA LEU A 149 0.94 -9.87 -17.32
C LEU A 149 -0.02 -9.65 -16.13
N ARG A 150 -1.35 -9.66 -16.35
CA ARG A 150 -2.34 -9.65 -15.25
C ARG A 150 -2.13 -10.82 -14.28
N ALA A 151 -1.96 -12.04 -14.81
CA ALA A 151 -1.77 -13.23 -13.99
C ALA A 151 -0.45 -13.18 -13.19
N ILE A 152 0.63 -12.69 -13.80
CA ILE A 152 1.96 -12.60 -13.19
C ILE A 152 2.02 -11.50 -12.12
N LEU A 153 1.66 -10.26 -12.47
CA LEU A 153 1.81 -9.12 -11.58
C LEU A 153 0.80 -9.17 -10.43
N TYR A 154 -0.48 -9.47 -10.71
CA TYR A 154 -1.55 -9.47 -9.72
C TYR A 154 -1.78 -10.84 -9.04
N ALA A 155 -0.79 -11.74 -9.09
CA ALA A 155 -0.81 -13.03 -8.39
C ALA A 155 -1.10 -12.87 -6.88
N ASP A 156 -0.42 -11.92 -6.22
CA ASP A 156 -0.55 -11.69 -4.77
C ASP A 156 -0.98 -10.25 -4.39
N ASP A 157 -1.29 -9.38 -5.37
CA ASP A 157 -1.75 -8.00 -5.11
C ASP A 157 -2.99 -7.99 -4.21
N VAL A 158 -2.88 -7.35 -3.04
CA VAL A 158 -3.93 -7.27 -2.02
C VAL A 158 -5.12 -6.45 -2.52
N ASN A 159 -4.88 -5.46 -3.39
CA ASN A 159 -5.92 -4.63 -4.00
C ASN A 159 -6.63 -5.34 -5.17
N TYR A 160 -6.18 -6.55 -5.55
CA TYR A 160 -6.72 -7.35 -6.66
C TYR A 160 -7.30 -8.68 -6.17
N ARG A 161 -8.01 -8.63 -5.03
CA ARG A 161 -8.71 -9.77 -4.42
C ARG A 161 -10.22 -9.63 -4.60
N LEU A 162 -10.79 -10.52 -5.40
CA LEU A 162 -12.24 -10.68 -5.57
C LEU A 162 -12.68 -12.02 -4.97
N ALA A 163 -13.89 -12.06 -4.42
CA ALA A 163 -14.50 -13.33 -4.01
C ALA A 163 -14.64 -14.27 -5.23
N GLY A 164 -14.36 -15.56 -5.04
CA GLY A 164 -14.50 -16.55 -6.11
C GLY A 164 -13.53 -16.36 -7.30
N TYR A 165 -12.43 -15.63 -7.14
CA TYR A 165 -11.47 -15.40 -8.22
C TYR A 165 -10.50 -16.58 -8.37
N ARG A 166 -10.65 -17.32 -9.46
CA ARG A 166 -9.82 -18.49 -9.76
C ARG A 166 -8.50 -18.09 -10.45
N LYS A 167 -7.36 -18.28 -9.80
CA LYS A 167 -6.04 -18.04 -10.42
C LYS A 167 -5.40 -19.37 -10.79
N LEU A 168 -5.06 -19.56 -12.07
CA LEU A 168 -4.38 -20.75 -12.59
C LEU A 168 -2.91 -20.44 -12.88
N ASP A 169 -2.07 -21.47 -12.99
CA ASP A 169 -0.69 -21.32 -13.47
C ASP A 169 -0.70 -20.80 -14.93
N PRO A 170 -0.21 -19.57 -15.20
CA PRO A 170 -0.28 -18.97 -16.54
C PRO A 170 0.68 -19.62 -17.54
N ILE A 171 1.78 -20.21 -17.04
CA ILE A 171 2.84 -20.83 -17.85
C ILE A 171 3.20 -22.16 -17.20
N THR A 172 2.80 -23.27 -17.81
CA THR A 172 2.93 -24.63 -17.26
C THR A 172 3.97 -25.50 -17.94
N THR A 173 4.47 -25.11 -19.12
CA THR A 173 5.52 -25.85 -19.85
C THR A 173 6.63 -24.91 -20.36
N PRO A 174 7.85 -25.43 -20.63
CA PRO A 174 8.94 -24.64 -21.20
C PRO A 174 8.61 -24.03 -22.57
N GLU A 175 7.79 -24.69 -23.38
CA GLU A 175 7.31 -24.17 -24.66
C GLU A 175 6.35 -22.99 -24.47
N GLY A 176 5.56 -23.01 -23.39
CA GLY A 176 4.73 -21.88 -22.96
C GLY A 176 5.58 -20.68 -22.52
N GLU A 177 6.68 -20.91 -21.80
CA GLU A 177 7.64 -19.87 -21.43
C GLU A 177 8.30 -19.25 -22.66
N ILE A 178 8.77 -20.08 -23.61
CA ILE A 178 9.35 -19.59 -24.87
C ILE A 178 8.33 -18.73 -25.63
N ARG A 179 7.05 -19.12 -25.68
CA ARG A 179 5.98 -18.34 -26.30
C ARG A 179 5.73 -17.01 -25.58
N PHE A 180 5.73 -17.00 -24.25
CA PHE A 180 5.62 -15.78 -23.45
C PHE A 180 6.78 -14.82 -23.76
N LEU A 181 8.03 -15.31 -23.75
CA LEU A 181 9.21 -14.48 -24.05
C LEU A 181 9.23 -13.98 -25.51
N GLN A 182 8.73 -14.77 -26.46
CA GLN A 182 8.56 -14.33 -27.87
C GLN A 182 7.48 -13.24 -28.01
N ALA A 183 6.36 -13.37 -27.30
CA ALA A 183 5.32 -12.33 -27.28
C ALA A 183 5.83 -11.05 -26.59
N ALA A 184 6.58 -11.19 -25.50
CA ALA A 184 7.25 -10.09 -24.82
C ALA A 184 8.27 -9.39 -25.73
N GLU A 185 9.12 -10.14 -26.47
CA GLU A 185 10.08 -9.56 -27.44
C GLU A 185 9.35 -8.76 -28.54
N ALA A 186 8.27 -9.33 -29.10
CA ALA A 186 7.52 -8.73 -30.20
C ALA A 186 6.77 -7.45 -29.81
N LEU A 187 6.21 -7.39 -28.59
CA LEU A 187 5.43 -6.26 -28.10
C LEU A 187 6.22 -5.31 -27.18
N PHE A 188 7.52 -5.55 -26.96
CA PHE A 188 8.35 -4.80 -26.02
C PHE A 188 8.29 -3.28 -26.21
N MET A 189 8.41 -2.81 -27.46
CA MET A 189 8.40 -1.38 -27.79
C MET A 189 7.02 -0.71 -27.64
N LYS A 190 5.94 -1.49 -27.47
CA LYS A 190 4.60 -1.02 -27.08
C LYS A 190 4.38 -1.08 -25.56
N GLY A 191 5.29 -1.66 -24.77
CA GLY A 191 5.09 -1.97 -23.35
C GLY A 191 4.69 -0.77 -22.49
N TRP A 192 5.16 0.43 -22.83
CA TRP A 192 4.79 1.69 -22.17
C TRP A 192 3.28 2.01 -22.23
N GLN A 193 2.54 1.47 -23.20
CA GLN A 193 1.09 1.68 -23.35
C GLN A 193 0.28 1.02 -22.24
N LEU A 194 0.86 0.02 -21.57
CA LEU A 194 0.23 -0.74 -20.49
C LEU A 194 0.17 0.00 -19.15
N GLY A 195 0.92 1.11 -19.02
CA GLY A 195 1.16 1.76 -17.73
C GLY A 195 2.36 1.19 -16.97
N SER A 196 2.53 1.67 -15.74
CA SER A 196 3.68 1.44 -14.88
C SER A 196 3.26 1.33 -13.42
N ASP A 197 4.18 0.90 -12.56
CA ASP A 197 3.92 0.80 -11.12
C ASP A 197 3.65 2.19 -10.49
N PRO A 198 2.82 2.31 -9.42
CA PRO A 198 2.32 3.60 -8.91
C PRO A 198 3.37 4.57 -8.30
N GLU A 199 4.65 4.20 -8.32
CA GLU A 199 5.79 5.03 -7.93
C GLU A 199 6.48 5.70 -9.14
N ILE A 200 6.12 5.32 -10.37
CA ILE A 200 6.66 5.83 -11.64
C ILE A 200 5.64 6.81 -12.25
N GLN A 201 6.07 8.02 -12.61
CA GLN A 201 5.17 9.02 -13.19
C GLN A 201 4.85 8.73 -14.66
N VAL A 202 5.89 8.45 -15.44
CA VAL A 202 5.81 8.27 -16.88
C VAL A 202 6.32 6.88 -17.26
N ALA A 203 5.42 6.04 -17.79
CA ALA A 203 5.80 4.74 -18.31
C ALA A 203 6.78 4.89 -19.47
N SER A 204 7.95 4.25 -19.35
CA SER A 204 9.01 4.25 -20.36
C SER A 204 9.15 2.86 -21.01
N VAL A 205 10.08 2.69 -21.95
CA VAL A 205 10.35 1.36 -22.55
C VAL A 205 10.87 0.36 -21.51
N VAL A 206 11.59 0.83 -20.47
CA VAL A 206 12.15 -0.02 -19.40
C VAL A 206 11.38 0.02 -18.08
N SER A 207 10.50 1.00 -17.89
CA SER A 207 9.70 1.19 -16.67
C SER A 207 8.21 1.14 -17.03
N ASN A 208 7.71 -0.08 -17.21
CA ASN A 208 6.31 -0.37 -17.53
C ASN A 208 5.95 -1.79 -17.06
N HIS A 209 4.65 -2.12 -17.05
CA HIS A 209 4.19 -3.43 -16.58
C HIS A 209 4.71 -4.64 -17.38
N LEU A 210 5.08 -4.51 -18.66
CA LEU A 210 5.72 -5.61 -19.40
C LEU A 210 7.13 -5.88 -18.88
N ALA A 211 7.95 -4.83 -18.71
CA ALA A 211 9.28 -4.94 -18.12
C ALA A 211 9.23 -5.46 -16.67
N SER A 212 8.37 -4.87 -15.82
CA SER A 212 8.15 -5.34 -14.44
C SER A 212 7.64 -6.79 -14.40
N GLY A 213 6.76 -7.20 -15.31
CA GLY A 213 6.21 -8.56 -15.36
C GLY A 213 7.25 -9.62 -15.77
N VAL A 214 8.09 -9.33 -16.76
CA VAL A 214 9.22 -10.19 -17.16
C VAL A 214 10.24 -10.30 -16.00
N MET A 215 10.62 -9.18 -15.40
CA MET A 215 11.56 -9.16 -14.27
C MET A 215 11.00 -9.87 -13.03
N LYS A 216 9.69 -9.77 -12.76
CA LYS A 216 9.04 -10.53 -11.70
C LYS A 216 9.09 -12.03 -11.99
N TYR A 217 8.59 -12.46 -13.15
CA TYR A 217 8.48 -13.88 -13.52
C TYR A 217 9.83 -14.60 -13.57
N LEU A 218 10.90 -13.94 -14.00
CA LEU A 218 12.24 -14.55 -14.06
C LEU A 218 13.05 -14.30 -12.78
N GLY A 219 12.95 -13.12 -12.18
CA GLY A 219 13.71 -12.74 -10.99
C GLY A 219 13.23 -13.41 -9.70
N GLU A 220 11.92 -13.57 -9.49
CA GLU A 220 11.38 -14.28 -8.31
C GLU A 220 11.66 -15.79 -8.34
N SER A 221 11.91 -16.36 -9.51
CA SER A 221 12.40 -17.74 -9.70
C SER A 221 13.92 -17.84 -9.82
N PHE A 222 14.65 -16.74 -9.69
CA PHE A 222 16.11 -16.64 -9.80
C PHE A 222 16.70 -17.07 -11.17
N ARG A 223 15.88 -17.20 -12.22
CA ARG A 223 16.28 -17.62 -13.57
C ARG A 223 16.61 -16.43 -14.47
N TYR A 224 17.64 -15.69 -14.07
CA TYR A 224 18.09 -14.49 -14.76
C TYR A 224 18.75 -14.76 -16.14
N ASP A 225 19.14 -16.00 -16.42
CA ASP A 225 19.69 -16.43 -17.72
C ASP A 225 18.71 -16.20 -18.87
N GLN A 226 17.43 -16.53 -18.67
CA GLN A 226 16.39 -16.28 -19.68
C GLN A 226 16.11 -14.78 -19.85
N ALA A 227 16.29 -13.98 -18.78
CA ALA A 227 16.13 -12.54 -18.82
C ALA A 227 17.27 -11.88 -19.62
N VAL A 228 18.52 -12.29 -19.38
CA VAL A 228 19.68 -11.88 -20.19
C VAL A 228 19.45 -12.20 -21.66
N ASN A 229 19.09 -13.46 -22.00
CA ASN A 229 18.84 -13.88 -23.38
C ASN A 229 17.77 -13.05 -24.12
N LEU A 230 16.77 -12.53 -23.41
CA LEU A 230 15.75 -11.63 -23.96
C LEU A 230 16.31 -10.19 -24.09
N PHE A 231 16.90 -9.66 -23.02
CA PHE A 231 17.34 -8.26 -22.99
C PHE A 231 18.58 -7.99 -23.87
N GLU A 232 19.44 -8.97 -24.16
CA GLU A 232 20.54 -8.79 -25.13
C GLU A 232 20.00 -8.53 -26.55
N LYS A 233 18.98 -9.30 -26.98
CA LYS A 233 18.33 -9.11 -28.29
C LYS A 233 17.59 -7.77 -28.39
N LEU A 234 17.03 -7.31 -27.28
CA LEU A 234 16.31 -6.04 -27.21
C LEU A 234 17.29 -4.86 -27.13
N HIS A 235 18.38 -4.98 -26.37
CA HIS A 235 19.43 -3.96 -26.25
C HIS A 235 20.11 -3.66 -27.60
N ALA A 236 20.27 -4.66 -28.46
CA ALA A 236 20.74 -4.48 -29.84
C ALA A 236 19.80 -3.64 -30.73
N LYS A 237 18.54 -3.44 -30.32
CA LYS A 237 17.53 -2.61 -31.02
C LYS A 237 17.30 -1.28 -30.30
N GLU A 238 17.36 -1.27 -28.97
CA GLU A 238 17.01 -0.15 -28.09
C GLU A 238 18.03 -0.01 -26.95
N PRO A 239 18.94 0.98 -27.00
CA PRO A 239 20.03 1.12 -26.03
C PRO A 239 19.56 1.24 -24.58
N ASP A 240 18.43 1.90 -24.32
CA ASP A 240 17.90 2.15 -22.97
C ASP A 240 17.64 0.85 -22.17
N VAL A 241 17.43 -0.28 -22.86
CA VAL A 241 17.27 -1.63 -22.25
C VAL A 241 18.50 -2.07 -21.46
N ALA A 242 19.64 -1.40 -21.61
CA ALA A 242 20.86 -1.64 -20.83
C ALA A 242 20.63 -1.70 -19.30
N SER A 243 19.67 -0.95 -18.75
CA SER A 243 19.37 -1.01 -17.30
C SER A 243 18.82 -2.38 -16.88
N LEU A 244 17.85 -2.93 -17.63
CA LEU A 244 17.26 -4.25 -17.39
C LEU A 244 18.28 -5.36 -17.65
N LEU A 245 19.07 -5.23 -18.72
CA LEU A 245 20.13 -6.18 -19.06
C LEU A 245 21.20 -6.25 -17.96
N ALA A 246 21.67 -5.09 -17.47
CA ALA A 246 22.64 -5.03 -16.38
C ALA A 246 22.08 -5.59 -15.07
N GLN A 247 20.81 -5.31 -14.75
CA GLN A 247 20.13 -5.87 -13.59
C GLN A 247 20.03 -7.40 -13.67
N ALA A 248 19.70 -7.95 -14.84
CA ALA A 248 19.67 -9.40 -15.07
C ALA A 248 21.06 -10.03 -14.94
N TYR A 249 22.10 -9.41 -15.51
CA TYR A 249 23.49 -9.88 -15.35
C TYR A 249 23.96 -9.87 -13.89
N ILE A 250 23.62 -8.84 -13.11
CA ILE A 250 23.90 -8.79 -11.67
C ILE A 250 23.12 -9.89 -10.92
N GLY A 251 21.85 -10.12 -11.26
CA GLY A 251 21.05 -11.20 -10.69
C GLY A 251 21.60 -12.61 -10.98
N MET A 252 22.31 -12.78 -12.10
CA MET A 252 23.04 -14.00 -12.47
C MET A 252 24.43 -14.12 -11.79
N ASN A 253 24.76 -13.24 -10.84
CA ASN A 253 26.08 -13.10 -10.20
C ASN A 253 27.23 -12.74 -11.17
N GLU A 254 26.93 -12.33 -12.41
CA GLU A 254 27.89 -11.91 -13.44
C GLU A 254 28.15 -10.40 -13.35
N GLU A 255 28.47 -9.96 -12.14
CA GLU A 255 28.59 -8.54 -11.76
C GLU A 255 29.53 -7.74 -12.66
N VAL A 256 30.65 -8.35 -13.08
CA VAL A 256 31.65 -7.71 -13.93
C VAL A 256 31.05 -7.33 -15.30
N LYS A 257 30.24 -8.22 -15.90
CA LYS A 257 29.57 -7.95 -17.17
C LYS A 257 28.48 -6.89 -17.00
N GLY A 258 27.68 -6.98 -15.93
CA GLY A 258 26.67 -5.97 -15.59
C GLY A 258 27.27 -4.56 -15.45
N VAL A 259 28.38 -4.43 -14.72
CA VAL A 259 29.10 -3.15 -14.55
C VAL A 259 29.74 -2.68 -15.86
N GLN A 260 30.26 -3.58 -16.71
CA GLN A 260 30.78 -3.20 -18.02
C GLN A 260 29.69 -2.62 -18.93
N ILE A 261 28.49 -3.23 -18.94
CA ILE A 261 27.32 -2.77 -19.71
C ILE A 261 26.83 -1.41 -19.20
N ILE A 262 26.74 -1.23 -17.88
CA ILE A 262 26.44 0.07 -17.26
C ILE A 262 27.47 1.12 -17.72
N ALA A 263 28.76 0.78 -17.66
CA ALA A 263 29.84 1.71 -17.99
C ALA A 263 29.94 2.02 -19.49
N SER A 264 29.52 1.14 -20.41
CA SER A 264 29.37 1.49 -21.83
C SER A 264 28.13 2.35 -22.06
N ALA A 265 26.97 1.94 -21.55
CA ALA A 265 25.71 2.65 -21.80
C ALA A 265 25.71 4.07 -21.19
N LEU A 266 26.28 4.27 -20.00
CA LEU A 266 26.43 5.62 -19.41
C LEU A 266 27.46 6.51 -20.11
N ARG A 267 28.38 5.95 -20.92
CA ARG A 267 29.27 6.74 -21.79
C ARG A 267 28.54 7.27 -23.03
N GLU A 268 27.51 6.56 -23.48
CA GLU A 268 26.68 6.94 -24.64
C GLU A 268 25.51 7.83 -24.22
N ASN A 269 24.81 7.47 -23.13
CA ASN A 269 23.73 8.25 -22.53
C ASN A 269 23.97 8.53 -21.02
N PRO A 270 24.71 9.61 -20.68
CA PRO A 270 24.98 9.97 -19.28
C PRO A 270 23.76 10.43 -18.45
N GLN A 271 22.60 10.61 -19.09
CA GLN A 271 21.36 11.12 -18.46
C GLN A 271 20.36 9.99 -18.11
N ALA A 272 20.71 8.73 -18.39
CA ALA A 272 19.85 7.57 -18.10
C ALA A 272 19.78 7.28 -16.59
N TYR A 273 18.81 7.89 -15.89
CA TYR A 273 18.64 7.73 -14.43
C TYR A 273 18.43 6.28 -13.99
N THR A 274 17.84 5.44 -14.85
CA THR A 274 17.62 4.01 -14.60
C THR A 274 18.94 3.24 -14.50
N LEU A 275 19.92 3.55 -15.35
CA LEU A 275 21.28 3.00 -15.27
C LEU A 275 22.02 3.50 -14.03
N LEU A 276 21.88 4.79 -13.70
CA LEU A 276 22.43 5.37 -12.47
C LEU A 276 21.83 4.71 -11.21
N HIS A 277 20.55 4.34 -11.22
CA HIS A 277 19.91 3.58 -10.14
C HIS A 277 20.48 2.17 -10.00
N VAL A 278 20.60 1.41 -11.09
CA VAL A 278 21.19 0.05 -11.04
C VAL A 278 22.64 0.11 -10.54
N GLN A 279 23.43 1.10 -10.98
CA GLN A 279 24.79 1.32 -10.50
C GLN A 279 24.84 1.76 -9.03
N CYS A 280 23.93 2.64 -8.60
CA CYS A 280 23.78 3.07 -7.22
C CYS A 280 23.48 1.89 -6.28
N ASP A 281 22.49 1.05 -6.62
CA ASP A 281 22.13 -0.12 -5.82
C ASP A 281 23.25 -1.18 -5.80
N PHE A 282 23.98 -1.35 -6.92
CA PHE A 282 25.18 -2.19 -6.94
C PHE A 282 26.28 -1.66 -6.00
N LEU A 283 26.54 -0.34 -5.98
CA LEU A 283 27.54 0.23 -5.07
C LEU A 283 27.10 0.17 -3.60
N ARG A 284 25.80 0.30 -3.31
CA ARG A 284 25.23 0.08 -1.96
C ARG A 284 25.45 -1.36 -1.49
N SER A 285 25.20 -2.37 -2.34
CA SER A 285 25.42 -3.78 -1.97
C SER A 285 26.90 -4.12 -1.71
N LYS A 286 27.84 -3.33 -2.26
CA LYS A 286 29.29 -3.40 -1.96
C LYS A 286 29.75 -2.48 -0.82
N GLY A 287 28.84 -1.84 -0.10
CA GLY A 287 29.17 -0.92 1.00
C GLY A 287 29.89 0.37 0.57
N LYS A 288 29.73 0.79 -0.70
CA LYS A 288 30.31 2.02 -1.26
C LYS A 288 29.28 3.15 -1.34
N THR A 289 28.58 3.37 -0.23
CA THR A 289 27.45 4.31 -0.12
C THR A 289 27.82 5.76 -0.47
N GLU A 290 29.05 6.21 -0.17
CA GLU A 290 29.56 7.53 -0.58
C GLU A 290 29.60 7.72 -2.11
N TRP A 291 29.93 6.68 -2.86
CA TRP A 291 29.92 6.73 -4.33
C TRP A 291 28.48 6.61 -4.86
N ALA A 292 27.65 5.78 -4.21
CA ALA A 292 26.22 5.71 -4.51
C ALA A 292 25.52 7.07 -4.32
N LEU A 293 25.93 7.88 -3.34
CA LEU A 293 25.41 9.23 -3.14
C LEU A 293 25.64 10.15 -4.35
N GLN A 294 26.82 10.08 -4.96
CA GLN A 294 27.13 10.88 -6.15
C GLN A 294 26.23 10.49 -7.33
N LEU A 295 26.01 9.20 -7.54
CA LEU A 295 25.13 8.68 -8.59
C LEU A 295 23.64 9.00 -8.31
N ALA A 296 23.19 8.89 -7.06
CA ALA A 296 21.82 9.23 -6.68
C ALA A 296 21.52 10.73 -6.85
N ARG A 297 22.47 11.61 -6.50
CA ARG A 297 22.38 13.05 -6.80
C ARG A 297 22.34 13.30 -8.31
N GLN A 298 23.15 12.60 -9.10
CA GLN A 298 23.11 12.70 -10.56
C GLN A 298 21.75 12.23 -11.11
N ALA A 299 21.22 11.10 -10.64
CA ALA A 299 19.92 10.58 -11.07
C ALA A 299 18.77 11.57 -10.82
N VAL A 300 18.75 12.25 -9.66
CA VAL A 300 17.81 13.34 -9.37
C VAL A 300 17.98 14.52 -10.33
N ASN A 301 19.21 14.91 -10.66
CA ASN A 301 19.45 15.97 -11.64
C ASN A 301 19.00 15.58 -13.06
N CYS A 302 19.09 14.30 -13.42
CA CYS A 302 18.63 13.77 -14.72
C CYS A 302 17.10 13.70 -14.82
N ALA A 303 16.42 13.26 -13.75
CA ALA A 303 14.97 13.10 -13.70
C ALA A 303 14.39 13.63 -12.37
N PRO A 304 14.28 14.97 -12.21
CA PRO A 304 13.79 15.59 -10.99
C PRO A 304 12.27 15.50 -10.81
N SER A 305 11.52 15.13 -11.86
CA SER A 305 10.07 14.89 -11.79
C SER A 305 9.69 13.49 -11.32
N GLU A 306 10.62 12.52 -11.34
CA GLU A 306 10.34 11.13 -10.96
C GLU A 306 10.52 10.91 -9.46
N PHE A 307 9.49 10.39 -8.78
CA PHE A 307 9.54 10.11 -7.34
C PHE A 307 10.68 9.15 -6.98
N ALA A 308 10.93 8.15 -7.84
CA ALA A 308 11.91 7.11 -7.60
C ALA A 308 13.35 7.64 -7.41
N THR A 309 13.73 8.76 -8.06
CA THR A 309 15.08 9.33 -7.93
C THR A 309 15.29 9.98 -6.57
N TRP A 310 14.32 10.79 -6.12
CA TRP A 310 14.32 11.41 -4.79
C TRP A 310 14.20 10.38 -3.66
N ALA A 311 13.37 9.35 -3.83
CA ALA A 311 13.26 8.23 -2.91
C ALA A 311 14.61 7.50 -2.74
N LYS A 312 15.29 7.19 -3.85
CA LYS A 312 16.62 6.56 -3.85
C LYS A 312 17.66 7.43 -3.15
N LEU A 313 17.68 8.73 -3.43
CA LEU A 313 18.60 9.68 -2.79
C LEU A 313 18.33 9.81 -1.27
N THR A 314 17.06 9.78 -0.86
CA THR A 314 16.66 9.78 0.56
C THR A 314 17.15 8.52 1.28
N GLU A 315 17.03 7.32 0.67
CA GLU A 315 17.59 6.09 1.22
C GLU A 315 19.11 6.21 1.45
N VAL A 316 19.84 6.73 0.47
CA VAL A 316 21.31 6.85 0.55
C VAL A 316 21.75 7.86 1.61
N TYR A 317 21.08 9.01 1.76
CA TYR A 317 21.37 9.94 2.86
C TYR A 317 21.07 9.33 4.23
N THR A 318 19.99 8.55 4.34
CA THR A 318 19.62 7.82 5.56
C THR A 318 20.71 6.81 5.93
N GLU A 319 21.23 6.06 4.95
CA GLU A 319 22.33 5.10 5.15
C GLU A 319 23.68 5.74 5.50
N LEU A 320 23.89 7.02 5.16
CA LEU A 320 25.08 7.81 5.55
C LEU A 320 24.90 8.60 6.86
N GLY A 321 23.75 8.51 7.53
CA GLY A 321 23.44 9.29 8.72
C GLY A 321 23.26 10.80 8.46
N MET A 322 23.05 11.20 7.21
CA MET A 322 22.85 12.60 6.80
C MET A 322 21.37 13.00 6.92
N TYR A 323 20.81 12.90 8.14
CA TYR A 323 19.37 12.96 8.38
C TYR A 323 18.71 14.27 7.94
N ASP A 324 19.36 15.43 8.15
CA ASP A 324 18.89 16.73 7.66
C ASP A 324 18.71 16.73 6.14
N SER A 325 19.69 16.17 5.42
CA SER A 325 19.66 16.06 3.96
C SER A 325 18.64 15.04 3.48
N ALA A 326 18.48 13.91 4.19
CA ALA A 326 17.44 12.92 3.90
C ALA A 326 16.04 13.53 4.02
N LEU A 327 15.76 14.27 5.11
CA LEU A 327 14.45 14.86 5.34
C LEU A 327 14.14 16.01 4.34
N LEU A 328 15.13 16.85 4.02
CA LEU A 328 15.01 17.87 2.96
C LEU A 328 14.77 17.25 1.57
N THR A 329 15.40 16.10 1.29
CA THR A 329 15.22 15.35 0.04
C THR A 329 13.83 14.73 -0.02
N LEU A 330 13.36 14.12 1.07
CA LEU A 330 12.03 13.55 1.17
C LEU A 330 10.95 14.62 0.95
N ASN A 331 11.08 15.80 1.56
CA ASN A 331 10.17 16.93 1.34
C ASN A 331 10.18 17.45 -0.11
N SER A 332 11.23 17.16 -0.88
CA SER A 332 11.34 17.54 -2.29
C SER A 332 10.83 16.45 -3.25
N CYS A 333 10.37 15.29 -2.74
CA CYS A 333 9.79 14.23 -3.56
C CYS A 333 8.51 14.70 -4.28
N PRO A 334 8.42 14.55 -5.61
CA PRO A 334 7.17 14.75 -6.34
C PRO A 334 6.18 13.63 -6.00
N MET A 335 4.94 13.97 -5.66
CA MET A 335 3.92 13.02 -5.19
C MET A 335 2.83 12.81 -6.25
N PHE A 336 2.47 11.55 -6.50
CA PHE A 336 1.52 11.18 -7.55
C PHE A 336 0.21 10.63 -6.98
N THR A 337 -0.88 10.88 -7.71
CA THR A 337 -2.19 10.28 -7.42
C THR A 337 -2.16 8.79 -7.70
N TYR A 338 -2.46 7.98 -6.68
CA TYR A 338 -2.63 6.54 -6.84
C TYR A 338 -3.90 6.23 -7.65
N ASN A 339 -3.76 5.44 -8.71
CA ASN A 339 -4.89 4.86 -9.44
C ASN A 339 -5.27 3.52 -8.79
N GLU A 340 -6.57 3.28 -8.60
CA GLU A 340 -7.05 1.97 -8.18
C GLU A 340 -6.92 0.95 -9.32
N ARG A 341 -6.72 -0.33 -8.98
CA ARG A 341 -6.64 -1.40 -9.97
C ARG A 341 -7.98 -1.56 -10.70
N ASP A 342 -7.90 -1.83 -11.99
CA ASP A 342 -9.06 -2.04 -12.85
C ASP A 342 -9.90 -3.24 -12.37
N LEU A 343 -11.13 -2.99 -11.90
CA LEU A 343 -12.07 -4.01 -11.42
C LEU A 343 -13.48 -3.78 -11.98
N HIS A 344 -14.23 -4.86 -12.18
CA HIS A 344 -15.62 -4.78 -12.64
C HIS A 344 -16.57 -4.27 -11.55
N ARG A 345 -17.55 -3.47 -11.94
CA ARG A 345 -18.72 -3.14 -11.11
C ARG A 345 -19.89 -4.05 -11.48
N MET A 346 -19.81 -5.32 -11.06
CA MET A 346 -20.86 -6.30 -11.35
C MET A 346 -22.17 -6.01 -10.61
N PRO A 347 -23.33 -6.39 -11.17
CA PRO A 347 -24.61 -6.43 -10.46
C PRO A 347 -24.56 -7.35 -9.24
N THR A 348 -25.50 -7.15 -8.31
CA THR A 348 -25.67 -8.05 -7.15
C THR A 348 -26.17 -9.42 -7.63
N PRO A 349 -25.43 -10.52 -7.38
CA PRO A 349 -25.82 -11.85 -7.86
C PRO A 349 -27.06 -12.38 -7.13
N ALA A 350 -27.90 -13.12 -7.84
CA ALA A 350 -29.09 -13.78 -7.31
C ALA A 350 -28.76 -14.86 -6.26
N LYS A 351 -27.62 -15.55 -6.45
CA LYS A 351 -27.07 -16.59 -5.58
C LYS A 351 -25.56 -16.65 -5.79
N THR A 352 -24.82 -16.89 -4.72
CA THR A 352 -23.37 -17.09 -4.76
C THR A 352 -23.05 -18.52 -4.34
N HIS A 353 -22.19 -19.20 -5.09
CA HIS A 353 -21.74 -20.57 -4.82
C HIS A 353 -20.22 -20.60 -4.73
N LEU A 354 -19.68 -20.81 -3.53
CA LEU A 354 -18.24 -20.88 -3.27
C LEU A 354 -17.92 -22.26 -2.69
N PRO A 355 -17.69 -23.29 -3.54
CA PRO A 355 -17.45 -24.64 -3.06
C PRO A 355 -16.09 -24.75 -2.36
N VAL A 356 -16.02 -25.61 -1.35
CA VAL A 356 -14.78 -25.94 -0.65
C VAL A 356 -14.36 -27.35 -1.08
N LYS A 357 -13.11 -27.51 -1.50
CA LYS A 357 -12.58 -28.83 -1.89
C LYS A 357 -12.51 -29.74 -0.66
N GLN A 358 -13.02 -30.95 -0.79
CA GLN A 358 -13.24 -31.85 0.35
C GLN A 358 -11.98 -32.06 1.21
N PHE A 359 -10.82 -32.38 0.60
CA PHE A 359 -9.57 -32.57 1.33
C PHE A 359 -9.03 -31.32 2.05
N ILE A 360 -9.50 -30.11 1.70
CA ILE A 360 -9.17 -28.87 2.43
C ILE A 360 -10.05 -28.79 3.68
N ALA A 361 -11.34 -29.08 3.57
CA ALA A 361 -12.24 -29.18 4.73
C ALA A 361 -11.76 -30.28 5.70
N ASP A 362 -11.45 -31.47 5.17
CA ASP A 362 -10.95 -32.61 5.94
C ASP A 362 -9.60 -32.33 6.62
N SER A 363 -8.82 -31.36 6.12
CA SER A 363 -7.49 -31.04 6.68
C SER A 363 -7.54 -30.38 8.06
N ASN A 364 -8.65 -29.69 8.38
CA ASN A 364 -8.78 -28.86 9.59
C ASN A 364 -7.62 -27.87 9.82
N ILE A 365 -6.95 -27.43 8.75
CA ILE A 365 -5.84 -26.45 8.80
C ILE A 365 -6.33 -25.01 8.88
N LEU A 366 -7.54 -24.77 8.37
CA LEU A 366 -8.21 -23.48 8.35
C LEU A 366 -9.35 -23.55 9.36
N ASP A 367 -9.21 -22.84 10.47
CA ASP A 367 -10.30 -22.65 11.42
C ASP A 367 -11.42 -21.83 10.78
N GLU A 368 -12.69 -22.10 11.14
CA GLU A 368 -13.78 -21.19 10.76
C GLU A 368 -13.67 -19.91 11.60
N ASP A 369 -13.47 -18.76 10.94
CA ASP A 369 -13.33 -17.45 11.59
C ASP A 369 -14.51 -17.19 12.54
N GLY A 370 -14.25 -17.28 13.85
CA GLY A 370 -15.24 -16.95 14.86
C GLY A 370 -15.56 -15.46 14.82
N ALA A 371 -16.85 -15.10 14.84
CA ALA A 371 -17.27 -13.69 14.84
C ALA A 371 -16.74 -12.87 16.05
N LYS A 372 -16.17 -13.53 17.05
CA LYS A 372 -15.49 -12.90 18.21
C LYS A 372 -14.01 -12.61 17.97
N ASP A 373 -13.34 -13.31 17.06
CA ASP A 373 -11.90 -13.21 16.84
C ASP A 373 -11.53 -12.03 15.91
N SER A 374 -12.55 -11.43 15.31
CA SER A 374 -12.49 -10.20 14.49
C SER A 374 -12.69 -8.91 15.30
N ASP A 375 -13.06 -8.99 16.58
CA ASP A 375 -13.20 -7.80 17.43
C ASP A 375 -11.82 -7.26 17.84
N ALA A 376 -11.65 -5.93 17.84
CA ALA A 376 -10.37 -5.27 18.07
C ALA A 376 -10.57 -3.82 18.51
N ASP A 377 -9.60 -3.27 19.26
CA ASP A 377 -9.64 -1.87 19.69
C ASP A 377 -9.84 -0.91 18.50
N VAL A 378 -10.82 -0.02 18.64
CA VAL A 378 -11.15 1.03 17.67
C VAL A 378 -9.93 1.92 17.38
N ALA A 379 -9.01 2.11 18.34
CA ALA A 379 -7.76 2.82 18.13
C ALA A 379 -6.81 2.10 17.15
N LEU A 380 -6.72 0.76 17.23
CA LEU A 380 -5.92 -0.06 16.31
C LEU A 380 -6.55 -0.12 14.91
N LEU A 381 -7.88 -0.27 14.84
CA LEU A 381 -8.62 -0.30 13.58
C LEU A 381 -8.61 1.04 12.82
N ARG A 382 -8.38 2.16 13.52
CA ARG A 382 -8.34 3.52 12.94
C ARG A 382 -6.93 4.05 12.67
N LEU A 383 -5.90 3.21 12.77
CA LEU A 383 -4.54 3.61 12.39
C LEU A 383 -4.54 4.11 10.92
N PRO A 384 -4.00 5.32 10.64
CA PRO A 384 -4.07 5.88 9.29
C PRO A 384 -3.02 5.32 8.33
N ALA A 385 -1.87 4.84 8.82
CA ALA A 385 -0.78 4.33 7.99
C ALA A 385 -1.18 3.17 7.04
N PRO A 386 -1.96 2.15 7.46
CA PRO A 386 -2.49 1.10 6.57
C PRO A 386 -3.35 1.61 5.40
N GLY A 387 -3.87 2.84 5.47
CA GLY A 387 -4.65 3.47 4.39
C GLY A 387 -3.81 4.11 3.28
N LEU A 388 -2.50 4.32 3.50
CA LEU A 388 -1.63 4.99 2.53
C LEU A 388 -1.40 4.13 1.28
N ARG A 389 -1.27 4.76 0.10
CA ARG A 389 -1.06 4.11 -1.21
C ARG A 389 -0.03 4.87 -2.06
N GLY A 390 0.54 4.18 -3.05
CA GLY A 390 1.51 4.75 -3.99
C GLY A 390 2.68 5.48 -3.31
N THR A 391 3.10 6.61 -3.90
CA THR A 391 4.19 7.46 -3.40
C THR A 391 4.05 7.84 -1.91
N PHE A 392 2.83 8.04 -1.38
CA PHE A 392 2.61 8.36 0.05
C PHE A 392 2.96 7.20 0.98
N ALA A 393 2.62 5.96 0.62
CA ALA A 393 3.00 4.78 1.39
C ALA A 393 4.52 4.59 1.39
N ARG A 394 5.16 4.83 0.24
CA ARG A 394 6.62 4.71 0.09
C ARG A 394 7.37 5.79 0.85
N ALA A 395 6.91 7.05 0.78
CA ALA A 395 7.43 8.16 1.55
C ALA A 395 7.29 7.93 3.07
N TYR A 396 6.15 7.37 3.51
CA TYR A 396 5.97 6.96 4.91
C TYR A 396 6.98 5.91 5.35
N ALA A 397 7.25 4.89 4.53
CA ALA A 397 8.27 3.88 4.84
C ALA A 397 9.69 4.48 4.96
N LEU A 398 10.01 5.52 4.18
CA LEU A 398 11.28 6.25 4.32
C LEU A 398 11.34 7.05 5.63
N LEU A 399 10.25 7.71 6.01
CA LEU A 399 10.16 8.47 7.27
C LEU A 399 10.20 7.53 8.50
N ALA A 400 9.55 6.37 8.43
CA ALA A 400 9.61 5.34 9.48
C ALA A 400 11.03 4.75 9.61
N ARG A 401 11.74 4.56 8.50
CA ARG A 401 13.15 4.15 8.51
C ARG A 401 14.05 5.21 9.16
N LEU A 402 13.83 6.49 8.86
CA LEU A 402 14.54 7.61 9.52
C LEU A 402 14.30 7.57 11.04
N VAL A 403 13.05 7.51 11.51
CA VAL A 403 12.76 7.52 12.95
C VAL A 403 13.31 6.28 13.67
N SER A 404 13.39 5.12 13.00
CA SER A 404 13.98 3.92 13.60
C SER A 404 15.50 4.03 13.87
N GLN A 405 16.18 4.99 13.24
CA GLN A 405 17.62 5.21 13.40
C GLN A 405 17.96 6.31 14.42
N ILE A 406 17.17 7.40 14.47
CA ILE A 406 17.45 8.56 15.35
C ILE A 406 16.47 8.74 16.51
N GLY A 407 15.32 8.08 16.48
CA GLY A 407 14.24 8.30 17.45
C GLY A 407 13.39 9.54 17.15
N TRP A 408 12.25 9.65 17.84
CA TRP A 408 11.25 10.70 17.59
C TRP A 408 11.77 12.11 17.92
N ASP A 409 12.44 12.28 19.06
CA ASP A 409 12.84 13.61 19.54
C ASP A 409 13.95 14.23 18.67
N GLU A 410 14.92 13.43 18.21
CA GLU A 410 15.92 13.89 17.24
C GLU A 410 15.30 14.14 15.86
N LEU A 411 14.33 13.34 15.42
CA LEU A 411 13.59 13.62 14.19
C LEU A 411 12.83 14.96 14.27
N LEU A 412 12.24 15.30 15.43
CA LEU A 412 11.62 16.61 15.65
C LEU A 412 12.64 17.76 15.70
N LYS A 413 13.82 17.56 16.31
CA LYS A 413 14.92 18.53 16.24
C LYS A 413 15.37 18.76 14.80
N THR A 414 15.67 17.70 14.05
CA THR A 414 15.98 17.74 12.62
C THR A 414 14.89 18.49 11.83
N ARG A 415 13.61 18.12 12.01
CA ARG A 415 12.46 18.80 11.39
C ARG A 415 12.45 20.30 11.68
N SER A 416 12.60 20.70 12.95
CA SER A 416 12.60 22.12 13.35
C SER A 416 13.85 22.89 12.91
N ALA A 417 14.98 22.21 12.69
CA ALA A 417 16.19 22.80 12.15
C ALA A 417 16.05 23.12 10.65
N VAL A 418 15.51 22.18 9.87
CA VAL A 418 15.43 22.31 8.40
C VAL A 418 14.16 22.99 7.88
N PHE A 419 13.05 22.96 8.63
CA PHE A 419 11.75 23.48 8.17
C PHE A 419 11.18 24.67 8.95
N VAL A 420 10.30 25.40 8.25
CA VAL A 420 9.31 26.34 8.77
C VAL A 420 7.93 25.75 8.50
N MET A 421 7.00 25.88 9.46
CA MET A 421 5.62 25.46 9.26
C MET A 421 4.80 26.50 8.50
N GLU A 422 3.77 26.08 7.76
CA GLU A 422 2.97 27.02 6.97
C GLU A 422 2.23 28.04 7.84
N GLU A 423 1.77 27.64 9.04
CA GLU A 423 1.12 28.54 9.99
C GLU A 423 2.09 29.58 10.56
N GLU A 424 3.32 29.19 10.88
CA GLU A 424 4.39 30.10 11.32
C GLU A 424 4.73 31.10 10.22
N TYR A 425 4.90 30.63 8.98
CA TYR A 425 5.17 31.47 7.81
C TYR A 425 4.03 32.45 7.53
N ARG A 426 2.76 32.00 7.63
CA ARG A 426 1.58 32.86 7.48
C ARG A 426 1.45 33.88 8.61
N ALA A 427 1.66 33.49 9.86
CA ALA A 427 1.61 34.37 11.02
C ALA A 427 2.68 35.47 10.94
N GLN A 428 3.90 35.11 10.51
CA GLN A 428 4.97 36.08 10.26
C GLN A 428 4.67 37.00 9.08
N LYS A 429 4.14 36.48 7.97
CA LYS A 429 3.73 37.31 6.84
C LYS A 429 2.60 38.29 7.21
N ALA A 430 1.68 37.88 8.07
CA ALA A 430 0.65 38.76 8.64
C ALA A 430 1.27 39.81 9.60
N ALA A 431 2.19 39.41 10.49
CA ALA A 431 2.89 40.34 11.38
C ALA A 431 3.72 41.38 10.61
N ALA A 432 4.45 40.96 9.57
CA ALA A 432 5.21 41.83 8.67
C ALA A 432 4.32 42.76 7.82
N ALA A 433 3.14 42.30 7.40
CA ALA A 433 2.16 43.17 6.75
C ALA A 433 1.57 44.21 7.73
N THR A 434 1.54 43.91 9.03
CA THR A 434 1.01 44.80 10.07
C THR A 434 2.04 45.82 10.56
N SER A 435 3.34 45.57 10.38
CA SER A 435 4.43 46.51 10.74
C SER A 435 4.73 47.57 9.68
N HIS A 436 4.14 47.47 8.47
CA HIS A 436 4.15 48.54 7.47
C HIS A 436 2.97 49.49 7.64
N THR A 437 3.14 50.49 8.51
CA THR A 437 2.28 51.67 8.51
C THR A 437 2.55 52.54 7.27
N PRO A 438 1.51 53.06 6.58
CA PRO A 438 1.71 53.99 5.49
C PRO A 438 2.08 55.36 6.06
N THR A 439 3.38 55.69 6.05
CA THR A 439 3.85 57.04 6.34
C THR A 439 3.37 57.99 5.25
N LYS A 440 2.83 59.14 5.67
CA LYS A 440 2.25 60.15 4.77
C LYS A 440 3.31 60.85 3.90
N GLU A 441 2.82 61.30 2.75
CA GLU A 441 3.36 62.43 1.96
C GLU A 441 4.75 62.25 1.34
N SER A 442 4.80 61.52 0.22
CA SER A 442 5.74 61.81 -0.87
C SER A 442 5.03 62.60 -1.98
N HIS A 443 5.37 63.87 -2.15
CA HIS A 443 4.98 64.64 -3.32
C HIS A 443 5.73 64.11 -4.55
N VAL A 444 5.00 63.64 -5.56
CA VAL A 444 5.59 63.32 -6.87
C VAL A 444 5.74 64.61 -7.66
N ILE A 445 6.98 65.02 -7.91
CA ILE A 445 7.31 66.09 -8.86
C ILE A 445 7.56 65.42 -10.22
N MET A 446 6.83 65.85 -11.25
CA MET A 446 7.14 65.54 -12.65
C MET A 446 7.64 66.82 -13.37
N GLU A 447 8.28 66.62 -14.52
CA GLU A 447 9.21 67.55 -15.18
C GLU A 447 8.59 68.84 -15.80
N ASP A 448 7.34 69.20 -15.47
CA ASP A 448 6.65 70.41 -15.99
C ASP A 448 5.84 71.19 -14.92
N GLY A 449 6.29 71.14 -13.66
CA GLY A 449 6.15 72.27 -12.72
C GLY A 449 4.76 72.83 -12.35
N SER A 450 3.66 72.07 -12.46
CA SER A 450 2.32 72.55 -12.08
C SER A 450 1.56 71.61 -11.13
N ILE A 451 0.74 72.19 -10.24
CA ILE A 451 0.00 71.50 -9.16
C ILE A 451 -1.49 71.78 -9.30
N ARG A 452 -2.33 70.74 -9.20
CA ARG A 452 -3.79 70.86 -9.00
C ARG A 452 -4.30 69.78 -8.04
N ASP A 453 -5.40 70.10 -7.35
CA ASP A 453 -5.96 69.35 -6.23
C ASP A 453 -7.40 68.86 -6.54
N SER A 454 -7.77 67.74 -5.91
CA SER A 454 -9.12 67.25 -5.60
C SER A 454 -10.14 66.92 -6.72
N GLY A 455 -10.54 65.64 -6.76
CA GLY A 455 -11.97 65.29 -6.61
C GLY A 455 -12.74 64.57 -7.75
N VAL A 456 -13.37 63.44 -7.36
CA VAL A 456 -14.72 62.96 -7.78
C VAL A 456 -14.94 62.28 -9.17
N ALA A 457 -14.98 60.93 -9.10
CA ALA A 457 -15.99 59.97 -9.62
C ALA A 457 -16.26 59.64 -11.12
N PHE A 458 -16.55 58.34 -11.32
CA PHE A 458 -17.31 57.63 -12.37
C PHE A 458 -16.84 57.48 -13.83
N SER A 459 -16.76 56.21 -14.27
CA SER A 459 -17.40 55.58 -15.46
C SER A 459 -16.50 54.72 -16.39
N ASN A 460 -17.14 53.83 -17.15
CA ASN A 460 -16.57 52.66 -17.85
C ASN A 460 -15.72 52.96 -19.11
N GLY A 461 -14.74 52.09 -19.41
CA GLY A 461 -14.11 51.98 -20.74
C GLY A 461 -13.10 50.84 -20.87
N ASN A 462 -13.44 49.78 -21.60
CA ASN A 462 -12.56 48.68 -22.07
C ASN A 462 -12.05 49.02 -23.51
N PRO A 463 -11.12 48.30 -24.20
CA PRO A 463 -10.30 47.13 -23.84
C PRO A 463 -8.81 47.13 -24.35
N ARG A 464 -8.12 45.97 -24.21
CA ARG A 464 -6.85 45.51 -24.87
C ARG A 464 -5.50 45.91 -24.23
N HIS A 465 -4.42 45.11 -24.28
CA HIS A 465 -4.23 43.65 -24.36
C HIS A 465 -2.72 43.36 -24.18
N SER A 466 -2.31 42.45 -23.28
CA SER A 466 -1.11 41.60 -23.45
C SER A 466 -1.14 40.46 -22.43
N ALA A 467 -0.80 39.26 -22.87
CA ALA A 467 -0.46 38.12 -22.03
C ALA A 467 1.07 38.15 -21.76
N ASP A 468 1.74 37.21 -21.07
CA ASP A 468 1.38 35.91 -20.48
C ASP A 468 2.04 35.83 -19.06
N ASP A 469 1.97 34.80 -18.22
CA ASP A 469 1.38 33.46 -18.24
C ASP A 469 1.03 33.04 -16.79
N ASP A 470 0.12 32.07 -16.58
CA ASP A 470 -0.01 31.29 -15.33
C ASP A 470 -0.94 30.06 -15.52
N ALA A 471 -0.38 28.85 -15.57
CA ALA A 471 -1.15 27.63 -15.85
C ALA A 471 -0.78 26.46 -14.92
N SER A 472 -1.51 26.31 -13.81
CA SER A 472 -1.65 24.99 -13.16
C SER A 472 -2.95 24.82 -12.36
N THR A 473 -3.64 23.72 -12.66
CA THR A 473 -4.58 22.98 -11.79
C THR A 473 -5.75 23.75 -11.14
N ARG A 474 -6.85 23.94 -11.90
CA ARG A 474 -8.20 24.11 -11.33
C ARG A 474 -9.01 22.82 -11.43
N GLY A 475 -9.38 22.25 -10.29
CA GLY A 475 -10.33 21.13 -10.21
C GLY A 475 -11.76 21.56 -10.52
N ILE A 476 -12.50 20.69 -11.20
CA ILE A 476 -13.90 20.91 -11.56
C ILE A 476 -14.80 20.71 -10.34
N GLN A 477 -15.58 21.73 -9.97
CA GLN A 477 -16.70 21.60 -9.03
C GLN A 477 -18.02 21.56 -9.81
N SER A 478 -18.86 20.58 -9.51
CA SER A 478 -20.24 20.51 -9.97
C SER A 478 -21.13 21.49 -9.18
N PRO A 479 -22.01 22.27 -9.83
CA PRO A 479 -22.99 23.09 -9.12
C PRO A 479 -24.16 22.23 -8.61
N ARG A 480 -24.72 22.62 -7.46
CA ARG A 480 -26.06 22.19 -7.00
C ARG A 480 -26.92 23.42 -6.71
N ASP A 481 -28.21 23.25 -6.97
CA ASP A 481 -29.20 24.29 -7.27
C ASP A 481 -29.45 25.34 -6.18
N GLY A 482 -29.72 26.57 -6.63
CA GLY A 482 -30.44 27.61 -5.88
C GLY A 482 -31.88 27.73 -6.41
N GLN A 483 -32.83 28.03 -5.52
CA GLN A 483 -34.27 27.88 -5.79
C GLN A 483 -35.01 29.21 -6.08
N THR A 484 -36.14 29.12 -6.79
CA THR A 484 -37.21 30.13 -7.05
C THR A 484 -36.92 31.18 -8.15
N SER A 485 -37.83 31.45 -9.10
CA SER A 485 -39.21 31.93 -8.89
C SER A 485 -40.23 31.74 -10.04
N ALA A 486 -41.49 31.43 -9.66
CA ALA A 486 -42.80 31.75 -10.29
C ALA A 486 -43.14 31.38 -11.76
N GLY A 487 -44.28 30.67 -11.98
CA GLY A 487 -44.75 30.31 -13.33
C GLY A 487 -46.17 29.72 -13.58
N GLY A 488 -47.04 29.44 -12.58
CA GLY A 488 -48.52 29.34 -12.75
C GLY A 488 -49.20 28.02 -13.23
N SER A 489 -50.29 27.65 -12.51
CA SER A 489 -51.45 26.78 -12.90
C SER A 489 -51.26 25.29 -13.27
N MET A 490 -52.18 24.33 -12.98
CA MET A 490 -53.45 24.32 -12.23
C MET A 490 -53.90 22.86 -11.87
N GLY A 491 -54.71 22.67 -10.81
CA GLY A 491 -55.42 21.40 -10.46
C GLY A 491 -54.74 20.55 -9.37
N SER A 492 -55.19 20.48 -8.10
CA SER A 492 -56.47 19.97 -7.52
C SER A 492 -56.64 18.45 -7.74
N VAL A 493 -56.92 17.57 -6.74
CA VAL A 493 -57.90 17.71 -5.63
C VAL A 493 -57.54 16.85 -4.37
N THR A 494 -57.87 17.33 -3.16
CA THR A 494 -58.22 16.63 -1.86
C THR A 494 -57.51 15.34 -1.40
N ALA A 495 -56.82 15.30 -0.23
CA ALA A 495 -57.30 15.14 1.19
C ALA A 495 -57.39 13.65 1.64
N THR A 496 -57.25 13.20 2.91
CA THR A 496 -57.45 13.78 4.26
C THR A 496 -56.59 13.10 5.38
N ASN A 497 -56.31 13.82 6.48
CA ASN A 497 -56.18 13.41 7.90
C ASN A 497 -55.25 12.25 8.35
N GLY A 498 -54.45 12.46 9.43
CA GLY A 498 -53.59 11.39 9.99
C GLY A 498 -52.86 11.54 11.34
N ASN A 499 -53.14 12.55 12.18
CA ASN A 499 -52.67 12.70 13.58
C ASN A 499 -51.17 13.11 13.83
N PRO A 500 -50.85 13.95 14.85
CA PRO A 500 -49.49 14.45 15.09
C PRO A 500 -48.82 13.89 16.36
N ASN A 501 -47.61 13.34 16.25
CA ASN A 501 -46.58 13.42 17.29
C ASN A 501 -45.27 12.74 16.83
N LEU A 502 -44.37 13.51 16.23
CA LEU A 502 -42.94 13.21 16.20
C LEU A 502 -42.21 14.56 16.11
N LYS A 503 -41.62 14.99 17.24
CA LYS A 503 -40.71 16.14 17.25
C LYS A 503 -39.45 15.72 16.50
N VAL A 504 -39.29 16.20 15.27
CA VAL A 504 -37.99 16.18 14.59
C VAL A 504 -37.11 17.20 15.32
N ASN A 505 -36.35 16.72 16.31
CA ASN A 505 -35.29 17.53 16.91
C ASN A 505 -34.24 17.81 15.84
N ALA A 506 -33.81 19.07 15.75
CA ALA A 506 -32.76 19.49 14.84
C ALA A 506 -31.48 18.69 15.12
N ILE A 507 -30.78 18.30 14.04
CA ILE A 507 -29.43 17.75 14.11
C ILE A 507 -28.54 18.85 14.72
N PRO A 508 -27.87 18.61 15.86
CA PRO A 508 -26.98 19.61 16.43
C PRO A 508 -25.76 19.82 15.51
N PRO A 509 -25.23 21.05 15.40
CA PRO A 509 -24.03 21.30 14.60
C PRO A 509 -22.85 20.51 15.18
N ILE A 510 -22.00 20.03 14.27
CA ILE A 510 -20.78 19.27 14.60
C ILE A 510 -19.92 20.09 15.58
N PRO A 511 -19.55 19.55 16.76
CA PRO A 511 -18.77 20.30 17.72
C PRO A 511 -17.34 20.51 17.20
N VAL A 512 -17.01 21.76 16.92
CA VAL A 512 -15.62 22.16 16.63
C VAL A 512 -14.83 22.07 17.94
N ILE A 513 -13.85 21.18 17.99
CA ILE A 513 -12.95 21.02 19.14
C ILE A 513 -12.16 22.32 19.28
N LYS A 514 -12.46 23.09 20.34
CA LYS A 514 -11.61 24.19 20.79
C LYS A 514 -10.48 23.59 21.62
N VAL A 515 -9.24 23.97 21.32
CA VAL A 515 -8.07 23.53 22.09
C VAL A 515 -8.12 24.18 23.47
N SER A 516 -8.33 23.36 24.51
CA SER A 516 -8.36 23.83 25.90
C SER A 516 -6.99 24.36 26.34
N THR A 517 -7.00 25.48 27.05
CA THR A 517 -5.79 26.08 27.62
C THR A 517 -5.42 25.46 28.96
N GLU A 518 -4.16 25.61 29.37
CA GLU A 518 -3.61 24.98 30.58
C GLU A 518 -4.39 25.34 31.86
N SER A 519 -4.97 26.56 31.92
CA SER A 519 -5.81 27.03 33.03
C SER A 519 -7.15 26.30 33.21
N ASP A 520 -7.63 25.60 32.18
CA ASP A 520 -8.91 24.89 32.24
C ASP A 520 -8.74 23.53 32.92
N ARG A 521 -7.57 22.89 32.73
CA ARG A 521 -7.19 21.64 33.41
C ARG A 521 -7.01 21.83 34.92
N GLU A 522 -6.46 22.95 35.36
CA GLU A 522 -6.26 23.22 36.79
C GLU A 522 -7.60 23.36 37.54
N LYS A 523 -8.62 23.97 36.93
CA LYS A 523 -9.97 24.08 37.52
C LYS A 523 -10.66 22.73 37.66
N GLU A 524 -10.59 21.90 36.61
CA GLU A 524 -11.15 20.54 36.61
C GLU A 524 -10.49 19.67 37.70
N HIS A 525 -9.17 19.82 37.88
CA HIS A 525 -8.41 19.14 38.94
C HIS A 525 -8.75 19.65 40.35
N GLU A 526 -9.13 20.92 40.50
CA GLU A 526 -9.56 21.50 41.78
C GLU A 526 -11.02 21.15 42.14
N GLU A 527 -11.89 20.93 41.16
CA GLU A 527 -13.25 20.40 41.36
C GLU A 527 -13.24 18.93 41.77
N LEU A 528 -12.38 18.10 41.16
CA LEU A 528 -12.20 16.70 41.55
C LEU A 528 -11.68 16.55 42.99
N ARG A 529 -10.75 17.40 43.42
CA ARG A 529 -10.28 17.44 44.81
C ARG A 529 -11.37 17.80 45.83
N LYS A 530 -12.34 18.65 45.45
CA LYS A 530 -13.49 19.01 46.31
C LYS A 530 -14.52 17.86 46.43
N GLN A 531 -14.42 16.82 45.60
CA GLN A 531 -15.30 15.64 45.63
C GLN A 531 -14.69 14.44 46.39
N GLY A 532 -13.48 14.55 46.92
CA GLY A 532 -12.93 13.60 47.91
C GLY A 532 -12.54 12.22 47.37
N VAL A 533 -12.08 12.14 46.11
CA VAL A 533 -11.58 10.90 45.50
C VAL A 533 -10.07 10.99 45.30
N ASP A 534 -9.30 10.16 46.01
CA ASP A 534 -7.84 10.08 45.87
C ASP A 534 -7.40 8.97 44.89
N MET A 535 -6.29 9.23 44.19
CA MET A 535 -5.72 8.39 43.14
C MET A 535 -4.93 7.19 43.70
N ASN A 536 -5.62 6.26 44.35
CA ASN A 536 -5.19 4.87 44.55
C ASN A 536 -6.41 4.01 44.87
N GLY A 537 -7.07 3.49 43.83
CA GLY A 537 -8.38 2.85 43.91
C GLY A 537 -8.43 1.66 44.86
N THR A 538 -8.95 1.87 46.07
CA THR A 538 -9.37 0.83 47.01
C THR A 538 -10.64 1.31 47.70
N GLU A 539 -11.75 0.58 47.56
CA GLU A 539 -13.03 0.97 48.16
C GLU A 539 -13.01 0.80 49.69
N ALA A 540 -13.41 1.83 50.43
CA ALA A 540 -13.55 1.76 51.89
C ALA A 540 -14.92 1.20 52.27
N ILE A 541 -14.93 0.04 52.94
CA ILE A 541 -16.12 -0.53 53.59
C ILE A 541 -16.16 -0.03 55.06
N PRO A 542 -17.31 0.36 55.64
CA PRO A 542 -17.34 0.97 56.97
C PRO A 542 -17.25 -0.05 58.11
N GLU A 543 -16.43 0.23 59.13
CA GLU A 543 -16.36 -0.56 60.36
C GLU A 543 -17.47 -0.23 61.38
N GLN A 544 -17.86 -1.25 62.14
CA GLN A 544 -18.44 -1.14 63.50
C GLN A 544 -17.78 -2.18 64.43
N PRO A 545 -17.78 -1.98 65.76
CA PRO A 545 -16.53 -2.10 66.51
C PRO A 545 -16.40 -3.29 67.47
N SER A 546 -15.16 -3.44 67.97
CA SER A 546 -14.74 -3.74 69.36
C SER A 546 -14.21 -5.14 69.74
N ALA A 547 -13.19 -5.09 70.62
CA ALA A 547 -12.65 -6.14 71.51
C ALA A 547 -11.85 -7.31 70.88
N GLU A 548 -10.79 -7.87 71.49
CA GLU A 548 -9.91 -7.44 72.60
C GLU A 548 -8.66 -8.38 72.64
N GLY A 549 -7.51 -7.90 73.14
CA GLY A 549 -6.36 -8.71 73.56
C GLY A 549 -5.50 -9.38 72.46
N SER A 550 -4.29 -9.89 72.74
CA SER A 550 -3.37 -9.67 73.88
C SER A 550 -2.03 -10.40 73.61
N ASP A 551 -0.96 -9.98 74.31
CA ASP A 551 0.41 -10.53 74.35
C ASP A 551 1.24 -10.49 73.04
N ALA A 552 2.49 -9.97 72.99
CA ALA A 552 3.63 -9.83 73.93
C ALA A 552 4.71 -10.93 73.76
N GLY A 553 5.97 -10.59 74.06
CA GLY A 553 7.19 -11.32 73.63
C GLY A 553 7.95 -10.51 72.57
N ASP A 554 8.66 -9.40 72.85
CA ASP A 554 9.81 -9.24 73.78
C ASP A 554 10.95 -10.23 73.43
N GLU A 555 12.23 -9.85 73.29
CA GLU A 555 13.06 -8.80 73.92
C GLU A 555 13.99 -8.10 72.88
N HIS A 556 14.22 -6.77 72.95
CA HIS A 556 15.30 -6.05 73.67
C HIS A 556 16.77 -6.39 73.25
N GLY A 557 17.70 -5.43 73.12
CA GLY A 557 17.67 -3.97 73.33
C GLY A 557 18.57 -3.21 72.32
N GLN A 558 18.26 -1.94 71.98
CA GLN A 558 18.66 -0.70 72.70
C GLN A 558 20.13 -0.28 72.44
N GLU A 559 20.51 0.99 72.23
CA GLU A 559 19.87 2.27 71.84
C GLU A 559 21.03 3.26 71.47
N ILE A 560 20.91 4.51 71.00
CA ILE A 560 19.81 5.49 70.99
C ILE A 560 19.83 6.43 69.75
N THR A 561 18.87 7.36 69.76
CA THR A 561 18.52 8.53 68.90
C THR A 561 19.65 9.51 68.50
N VAL A 562 19.50 10.52 67.60
CA VAL A 562 18.37 11.45 67.28
C VAL A 562 18.46 11.98 65.82
N GLY A 563 17.33 12.27 65.16
CA GLY A 563 17.31 13.26 64.06
C GLY A 563 16.25 13.05 62.97
N SER A 564 15.13 13.78 63.03
CA SER A 564 14.01 13.73 62.07
C SER A 564 14.37 14.19 60.65
N GLN A 565 13.88 13.48 59.64
CA GLN A 565 13.84 13.97 58.26
C GLN A 565 12.79 15.08 58.12
N ALA A 566 13.16 16.15 57.42
CA ALA A 566 12.25 17.22 57.01
C ALA A 566 12.14 17.28 55.48
N GLU A 567 11.00 17.76 55.00
CA GLU A 567 10.61 17.86 53.61
C GLU A 567 11.63 18.60 52.74
N ARG A 568 11.87 18.12 51.51
CA ARG A 568 12.21 18.98 50.36
C ARG A 568 11.51 18.52 49.10
N THR A 569 10.67 19.42 48.59
CA THR A 569 9.99 19.38 47.30
C THR A 569 10.98 19.27 46.14
N LEU A 570 10.67 18.43 45.15
CA LEU A 570 11.35 18.41 43.85
C LEU A 570 10.81 19.53 42.96
N GLU A 571 11.66 20.51 42.64
CA GLU A 571 11.34 21.57 41.68
C GLU A 571 11.52 21.11 40.23
N LYS A 572 10.78 21.75 39.30
CA LYS A 572 10.90 21.50 37.85
C LYS A 572 12.25 22.02 37.31
N PRO A 573 12.88 21.35 36.32
CA PRO A 573 14.09 21.87 35.69
C PRO A 573 13.79 23.12 34.86
N VAL A 574 14.53 24.20 35.12
CA VAL A 574 14.52 25.44 34.31
C VAL A 574 15.51 25.31 33.16
N ALA A 575 15.19 25.94 32.02
CA ALA A 575 16.01 25.89 30.80
C ALA A 575 17.44 26.39 31.04
N ALA A 576 18.42 25.60 30.60
CA ALA A 576 19.84 25.94 30.70
C ALA A 576 20.24 26.96 29.61
N ALA A 577 20.27 28.24 29.99
CA ALA A 577 21.10 29.24 29.33
C ALA A 577 22.21 29.62 30.30
N ALA A 578 23.43 29.14 30.05
CA ALA A 578 24.62 29.46 30.83
C ALA A 578 25.67 30.10 29.91
N ASN A 579 25.75 31.43 29.94
CA ASN A 579 26.98 32.12 29.57
C ASN A 579 27.91 32.06 30.77
N GLU A 580 29.14 31.59 30.57
CA GLU A 580 30.21 31.80 31.54
C GLU A 580 30.83 33.17 31.30
N GLU A 581 30.69 34.08 32.26
CA GLU A 581 31.52 35.29 32.34
C GLU A 581 32.78 34.98 33.17
N VAL A 582 33.95 35.33 32.63
CA VAL A 582 35.24 35.26 33.33
C VAL A 582 35.80 36.68 33.40
N GLU A 583 36.08 37.17 34.61
CA GLU A 583 36.67 38.49 34.82
C GLU A 583 38.16 38.58 34.43
N ASP A 584 38.57 39.82 34.14
CA ASP A 584 39.83 40.23 33.52
C ASP A 584 41.13 39.89 34.26
N ALA A 585 42.19 39.67 33.49
CA ALA A 585 43.51 40.24 33.81
C ALA A 585 44.40 40.51 32.57
N ASN A 586 44.44 41.79 32.16
CA ASN A 586 45.64 42.52 31.72
C ASN A 586 46.13 42.44 30.25
N GLY A 587 45.91 43.53 29.48
CA GLY A 587 47.00 44.15 28.69
C GLY A 587 46.74 44.54 27.21
N GLY A 588 46.68 45.85 26.92
CA GLY A 588 47.36 46.39 25.72
C GLY A 588 46.56 47.10 24.60
N ARG A 589 46.19 48.38 24.80
CA ARG A 589 46.13 49.49 23.82
C ARG A 589 45.78 49.20 22.33
N SER A 590 44.71 49.82 21.82
CA SER A 590 44.79 51.12 21.09
C SER A 590 43.42 51.61 20.59
N SER A 591 43.25 52.93 20.46
CA SER A 591 41.96 53.60 20.18
C SER A 591 41.71 53.85 18.70
N PRO A 592 40.43 54.02 18.29
CA PRO A 592 40.10 55.29 17.64
C PRO A 592 38.72 55.90 17.98
N ARG A 593 38.73 57.23 18.18
CA ARG A 593 37.73 58.29 17.89
C ARG A 593 36.21 58.04 18.12
N PRO A 594 35.52 58.91 18.88
CA PRO A 594 34.06 58.87 19.04
C PRO A 594 33.34 59.57 17.87
N GLY A 595 32.23 59.00 17.38
CA GLY A 595 31.49 59.67 16.30
C GLY A 595 30.26 58.99 15.68
N GLU A 596 29.74 57.88 16.19
CA GLU A 596 28.52 57.28 15.64
C GLU A 596 27.66 56.64 16.74
N LYS A 597 26.38 57.07 16.84
CA LYS A 597 25.37 56.39 17.66
C LYS A 597 24.80 55.22 16.87
N GLN A 598 25.39 54.04 17.02
CA GLN A 598 24.71 52.83 16.59
C GLN A 598 23.56 52.53 17.57
N MET A 599 22.34 52.47 17.03
CA MET A 599 21.23 51.80 17.70
C MET A 599 21.59 50.30 17.82
N PRO A 600 21.12 49.58 18.84
CA PRO A 600 21.32 48.13 18.87
C PRO A 600 20.70 47.50 17.62
N PRO A 601 21.34 46.50 17.00
CA PRO A 601 20.72 45.78 15.90
C PRO A 601 19.45 45.11 16.43
N GLY A 602 18.30 45.49 15.89
CA GLY A 602 17.06 44.76 16.15
C GLY A 602 17.17 43.35 15.58
N ASP A 603 16.50 42.38 16.21
CA ASP A 603 16.46 40.99 15.78
C ASP A 603 15.89 40.84 14.36
N GLY A 604 16.80 40.87 13.38
CA GLY A 604 16.51 40.72 11.97
C GLY A 604 16.30 39.25 11.59
N PHE A 605 15.08 38.74 11.82
CA PHE A 605 14.45 37.60 11.15
C PHE A 605 15.37 36.68 10.31
N SER A 606 16.01 35.68 10.93
CA SER A 606 16.85 34.69 10.23
C SER A 606 16.09 33.41 9.87
N PHE A 607 15.15 33.51 8.92
CA PHE A 607 14.54 32.34 8.26
C PHE A 607 15.25 31.96 6.95
N SER A 608 16.34 32.63 6.58
CA SER A 608 16.99 32.52 5.26
C SER A 608 17.44 31.10 4.88
N ASN A 609 17.64 30.22 5.86
CA ASN A 609 18.23 28.89 5.66
C ASN A 609 17.23 27.74 5.84
N LYS A 610 15.97 28.01 6.22
CA LYS A 610 14.93 26.98 6.42
C LYS A 610 13.99 26.89 5.23
N ARG A 611 13.48 25.70 4.92
CA ARG A 611 12.50 25.46 3.83
C ARG A 611 11.08 25.34 4.37
N LEU A 612 10.07 25.53 3.52
CA LEU A 612 8.69 25.21 3.90
C LEU A 612 8.52 23.68 3.97
N CYS A 613 7.91 23.17 5.05
CA CYS A 613 7.47 21.78 5.11
C CYS A 613 6.24 21.59 4.22
N GLU A 614 6.28 20.61 3.32
CA GLU A 614 5.14 20.24 2.49
C GLU A 614 4.00 19.67 3.34
N ARG A 615 2.76 20.06 3.05
CA ARG A 615 1.57 19.64 3.84
C ARG A 615 1.41 18.13 3.90
N TRP A 616 1.76 17.44 2.82
CA TRP A 616 1.67 15.98 2.79
C TRP A 616 2.70 15.33 3.73
N LEU A 617 3.91 15.89 3.84
CA LEU A 617 4.94 15.39 4.74
C LEU A 617 4.57 15.67 6.20
N ASP A 618 4.03 16.86 6.49
CA ASP A 618 3.51 17.18 7.83
C ASP A 618 2.37 16.23 8.24
N ASN A 619 1.47 15.89 7.33
CA ASN A 619 0.47 14.85 7.58
C ASN A 619 1.11 13.47 7.83
N LEU A 620 2.19 13.09 7.12
CA LEU A 620 2.93 11.85 7.40
C LEU A 620 3.62 11.86 8.77
N PHE A 621 4.07 13.02 9.27
CA PHE A 621 4.55 13.15 10.65
C PHE A 621 3.44 12.85 11.68
N MET A 622 2.22 13.32 11.43
CA MET A 622 1.06 13.00 12.30
C MET A 622 0.68 11.52 12.23
N VAL A 623 0.71 10.93 11.02
CA VAL A 623 0.49 9.48 10.83
C VAL A 623 1.55 8.65 11.59
N LEU A 624 2.82 9.06 11.51
CA LEU A 624 3.92 8.40 12.21
C LEU A 624 3.83 8.55 13.73
N TYR A 625 3.43 9.74 14.21
CA TYR A 625 3.19 9.98 15.62
C TYR A 625 2.13 9.03 16.18
N GLU A 626 1.01 8.81 15.47
CA GLU A 626 -0.04 7.89 15.91
C GLU A 626 0.45 6.43 15.95
N ASP A 627 1.16 5.96 14.91
CA ASP A 627 1.78 4.62 14.91
C ASP A 627 2.75 4.47 16.11
N LEU A 628 3.64 5.44 16.35
CA LEU A 628 4.60 5.44 17.48
C LEU A 628 3.91 5.51 18.86
N ARG A 629 2.86 6.33 18.99
CA ARG A 629 2.08 6.51 20.22
C ARG A 629 1.42 5.19 20.63
N ILE A 630 0.73 4.54 19.69
CA ILE A 630 0.08 3.24 19.91
C ILE A 630 1.12 2.16 20.22
N TRP A 631 2.25 2.12 19.50
CA TRP A 631 3.34 1.18 19.76
C TRP A 631 3.95 1.35 21.17
N THR A 632 4.14 2.59 21.61
CA THR A 632 4.68 2.90 22.94
C THR A 632 3.72 2.51 24.06
N ILE A 633 2.41 2.78 23.89
CA ILE A 633 1.37 2.33 24.83
C ILE A 633 1.38 0.79 24.93
N PHE A 634 1.36 0.08 23.81
CA PHE A 634 1.44 -1.38 23.76
C PHE A 634 2.68 -1.92 24.49
N ARG A 635 3.88 -1.36 24.25
CA ARG A 635 5.10 -1.80 24.94
C ARG A 635 5.07 -1.52 26.44
N ALA A 636 4.50 -0.39 26.87
CA ALA A 636 4.31 -0.07 28.27
C ALA A 636 3.34 -1.03 28.97
N GLU A 637 2.22 -1.36 28.33
CA GLU A 637 1.27 -2.38 28.80
C GLU A 637 1.96 -3.75 28.94
N VAL A 638 2.65 -4.24 27.91
CA VAL A 638 3.37 -5.52 27.96
C VAL A 638 4.39 -5.56 29.10
N ALA A 639 5.13 -4.47 29.34
CA ALA A 639 6.08 -4.37 30.45
C ALA A 639 5.40 -4.39 31.83
N HIS A 640 4.28 -3.66 31.97
CA HIS A 640 3.47 -3.63 33.20
C HIS A 640 2.91 -5.01 33.56
N TYR A 641 2.26 -5.68 32.60
CA TYR A 641 1.71 -7.03 32.80
C TYR A 641 2.79 -8.07 33.11
N LYS A 642 3.95 -7.99 32.44
CA LYS A 642 5.11 -8.86 32.72
C LYS A 642 5.62 -8.68 34.16
N THR A 643 5.62 -7.45 34.66
CA THR A 643 6.02 -7.12 36.05
C THR A 643 5.02 -7.66 37.08
N GLN A 644 3.72 -7.60 36.77
CA GLN A 644 2.67 -8.18 37.60
C GLN A 644 2.54 -9.71 37.48
N HIS A 645 3.32 -10.35 36.60
CA HIS A 645 3.23 -11.77 36.26
C HIS A 645 1.84 -12.21 35.77
N VAL A 646 1.07 -11.27 35.20
CA VAL A 646 -0.24 -11.53 34.59
C VAL A 646 -0.08 -11.71 33.09
N ALA A 647 -0.77 -12.69 32.52
CA ALA A 647 -0.79 -12.91 31.08
C ALA A 647 -1.47 -11.73 30.36
N TYR A 648 -0.69 -10.98 29.58
CA TYR A 648 -1.22 -9.92 28.71
C TYR A 648 -2.04 -10.54 27.57
N ARG A 649 -3.34 -10.21 27.51
CA ARG A 649 -4.29 -10.74 26.51
C ARG A 649 -4.77 -9.63 25.58
N LYS A 650 -4.72 -9.91 24.29
CA LYS A 650 -5.23 -9.14 23.15
C LYS A 650 -5.82 -10.14 22.16
N THR A 651 -6.80 -9.74 21.35
CA THR A 651 -7.42 -10.64 20.36
C THR A 651 -6.45 -10.97 19.23
N GLY A 652 -6.71 -12.04 18.47
CA GLY A 652 -5.90 -12.40 17.31
C GLY A 652 -5.82 -11.26 16.27
N THR A 653 -6.89 -10.48 16.11
CA THR A 653 -6.90 -9.33 15.17
C THR A 653 -6.10 -8.14 15.70
N GLU A 654 -6.11 -7.88 17.01
CA GLU A 654 -5.20 -6.89 17.61
C GLU A 654 -3.73 -7.29 17.44
N TRP A 655 -3.39 -8.57 17.66
CA TRP A 655 -2.02 -9.08 17.45
C TRP A 655 -1.58 -8.99 15.98
N GLU A 656 -2.47 -9.21 15.01
CA GLU A 656 -2.17 -9.00 13.58
C GLU A 656 -1.81 -7.53 13.29
N ILE A 657 -2.62 -6.58 13.79
CA ILE A 657 -2.38 -5.14 13.58
C ILE A 657 -1.11 -4.68 14.29
N LEU A 658 -0.84 -5.19 15.50
CA LEU A 658 0.39 -4.91 16.25
C LEU A 658 1.63 -5.48 15.56
N GLY A 659 1.55 -6.66 14.94
CA GLY A 659 2.61 -7.22 14.09
C GLY A 659 2.87 -6.37 12.84
N GLU A 660 1.82 -5.94 12.14
CA GLU A 660 1.93 -5.01 11.00
C GLU A 660 2.54 -3.66 11.44
N LEU A 661 2.15 -3.13 12.59
CA LEU A 661 2.67 -1.89 13.17
C LEU A 661 4.15 -2.01 13.54
N GLY A 662 4.54 -3.08 14.24
CA GLY A 662 5.94 -3.35 14.57
C GLY A 662 6.81 -3.46 13.32
N LEU A 663 6.32 -4.10 12.25
CA LEU A 663 7.01 -4.13 10.96
C LEU A 663 7.16 -2.74 10.32
N ARG A 664 6.11 -1.90 10.31
CA ARG A 664 6.19 -0.52 9.80
C ARG A 664 7.21 0.31 10.55
N LEU A 665 7.34 0.10 11.87
CA LEU A 665 8.28 0.80 12.75
C LEU A 665 9.65 0.09 12.88
N HIS A 666 9.96 -0.88 12.00
CA HIS A 666 11.23 -1.62 11.96
C HIS A 666 11.57 -2.50 13.19
N HIS A 667 10.60 -2.80 14.06
CA HIS A 667 10.72 -3.74 15.18
C HIS A 667 10.47 -5.19 14.74
N LYS A 668 11.40 -5.78 13.97
CA LYS A 668 11.24 -7.10 13.34
C LYS A 668 10.94 -8.23 14.35
N GLU A 669 11.69 -8.33 15.44
CA GLU A 669 11.55 -9.44 16.41
C GLU A 669 10.26 -9.33 17.23
N GLU A 670 9.91 -8.14 17.72
CA GLU A 670 8.63 -7.94 18.42
C GLU A 670 7.41 -8.14 17.49
N ALA A 671 7.53 -7.76 16.21
CA ALA A 671 6.49 -8.03 15.21
C ALA A 671 6.32 -9.52 14.94
N LYS A 672 7.43 -10.28 14.86
CA LYS A 672 7.43 -11.74 14.72
C LYS A 672 6.74 -12.42 15.91
N GLU A 673 7.01 -11.97 17.13
CA GLU A 673 6.33 -12.46 18.33
C GLU A 673 4.82 -12.14 18.29
N ALA A 674 4.44 -10.92 17.89
CA ALA A 674 3.04 -10.53 17.72
C ALA A 674 2.32 -11.39 16.68
N PHE A 675 2.94 -11.68 15.53
CA PHE A 675 2.36 -12.60 14.53
C PHE A 675 2.22 -14.04 15.04
N LEU A 676 3.17 -14.54 15.84
CA LEU A 676 3.03 -15.86 16.46
C LEU A 676 1.84 -15.90 17.43
N ARG A 677 1.68 -14.88 18.28
CA ARG A 677 0.55 -14.75 19.22
C ARG A 677 -0.81 -14.54 18.51
N CYS A 678 -0.82 -13.91 17.34
CA CYS A 678 -2.01 -13.88 16.46
C CYS A 678 -2.42 -15.30 16.06
N LEU A 679 -1.45 -16.11 15.64
CA LEU A 679 -1.68 -17.45 15.07
C LEU A 679 -1.96 -18.54 16.12
N GLU A 680 -1.69 -18.27 17.40
CA GLU A 680 -2.19 -19.06 18.53
C GLU A 680 -3.71 -18.86 18.76
N GLN A 681 -4.31 -17.80 18.21
CA GLN A 681 -5.72 -17.45 18.44
C GLN A 681 -6.61 -17.55 17.20
N LYS A 682 -6.10 -17.14 16.03
CA LYS A 682 -6.85 -17.17 14.78
C LYS A 682 -5.95 -17.52 13.59
N PHE A 683 -6.54 -18.08 12.54
CA PHE A 683 -5.85 -18.15 11.26
C PHE A 683 -5.69 -16.75 10.65
N SER A 684 -4.46 -16.34 10.30
CA SER A 684 -4.24 -15.12 9.51
C SER A 684 -3.27 -15.39 8.36
N ALA A 685 -3.78 -15.30 7.13
CA ALA A 685 -2.96 -15.44 5.93
C ALA A 685 -1.90 -14.32 5.81
N LYS A 686 -2.15 -13.13 6.38
CA LYS A 686 -1.15 -12.06 6.40
C LYS A 686 -0.01 -12.38 7.36
N ALA A 687 -0.33 -12.77 8.60
CA ALA A 687 0.65 -13.14 9.61
C ALA A 687 1.50 -14.33 9.14
N TRP A 688 0.86 -15.37 8.58
CA TRP A 688 1.58 -16.50 7.98
C TRP A 688 2.51 -16.09 6.83
N MET A 689 2.09 -15.17 5.96
CA MET A 689 2.94 -14.70 4.85
C MET A 689 4.17 -13.94 5.36
N LYS A 690 3.99 -13.06 6.35
CA LYS A 690 5.11 -12.33 6.96
C LYS A 690 6.04 -13.21 7.78
N LEU A 691 5.52 -14.24 8.44
CA LEU A 691 6.35 -15.25 9.09
C LEU A 691 7.08 -16.17 8.08
N LEU A 692 6.46 -16.52 6.95
CA LEU A 692 7.16 -17.25 5.87
C LEU A 692 8.35 -16.44 5.34
N GLU A 693 8.15 -15.14 5.09
CA GLU A 693 9.21 -14.21 4.68
C GLU A 693 10.36 -14.20 5.71
N MET A 694 10.06 -14.02 7.01
CA MET A 694 11.05 -14.03 8.09
C MET A 694 11.77 -15.38 8.25
N PHE A 695 11.05 -16.50 8.31
CA PHE A 695 11.64 -17.83 8.46
C PHE A 695 12.51 -18.22 7.25
N ALA A 696 12.16 -17.75 6.04
CA ALA A 696 12.97 -17.92 4.84
C ALA A 696 14.14 -16.90 4.72
N GLU A 697 14.18 -15.84 5.52
CA GLU A 697 15.39 -15.03 5.77
C GLU A 697 16.32 -15.72 6.79
N GLU A 698 15.76 -16.35 7.81
CA GLU A 698 16.48 -17.07 8.87
C GLU A 698 17.01 -18.45 8.45
N ASN A 699 16.56 -18.98 7.31
CA ASN A 699 16.81 -20.34 6.82
C ASN A 699 16.23 -21.44 7.73
N ASP A 700 15.13 -21.15 8.45
CA ASP A 700 14.37 -22.15 9.21
C ASP A 700 13.46 -22.93 8.25
N LEU A 701 14.01 -24.00 7.68
CA LEU A 701 13.31 -24.88 6.75
C LEU A 701 11.99 -25.42 7.32
N GLN A 702 11.98 -25.85 8.59
CA GLN A 702 10.83 -26.57 9.15
C GLN A 702 9.65 -25.62 9.41
N ARG A 703 9.92 -24.43 9.95
CA ARG A 703 8.87 -23.41 10.15
C ARG A 703 8.41 -22.78 8.85
N SER A 704 9.33 -22.52 7.92
CA SER A 704 8.99 -22.02 6.58
C SER A 704 8.06 -22.98 5.85
N LEU A 705 8.36 -24.28 5.86
CA LEU A 705 7.48 -25.27 5.24
C LEU A 705 6.11 -25.36 5.93
N ASN A 706 6.04 -25.29 7.27
CA ASN A 706 4.74 -25.25 7.96
C ASN A 706 3.90 -24.04 7.55
N ALA A 707 4.52 -22.86 7.47
CA ALA A 707 3.86 -21.64 7.00
C ALA A 707 3.39 -21.77 5.54
N ALA A 708 4.25 -22.27 4.65
CA ALA A 708 3.93 -22.51 3.24
C ALA A 708 2.76 -23.49 3.05
N ILE A 709 2.72 -24.60 3.81
CA ILE A 709 1.62 -25.59 3.79
C ILE A 709 0.29 -24.93 4.16
N ARG A 710 0.28 -24.13 5.24
CA ARG A 710 -0.92 -23.42 5.73
C ARG A 710 -1.41 -22.35 4.74
N LEU A 711 -0.48 -21.58 4.18
CA LEU A 711 -0.78 -20.58 3.15
C LEU A 711 -1.30 -21.22 1.86
N THR A 712 -0.74 -22.37 1.46
CA THR A 712 -1.18 -23.14 0.28
C THR A 712 -2.62 -23.64 0.47
N ALA A 713 -2.95 -24.19 1.64
CA ALA A 713 -4.31 -24.58 1.98
C ALA A 713 -5.29 -23.40 1.90
N TYR A 714 -4.90 -22.23 2.43
CA TYR A 714 -5.69 -20.99 2.35
C TYR A 714 -5.85 -20.47 0.91
N GLN A 715 -4.78 -20.45 0.11
CA GLN A 715 -4.82 -20.01 -1.29
C GLN A 715 -5.76 -20.90 -2.11
N HIS A 716 -5.66 -22.22 -1.99
CA HIS A 716 -6.57 -23.13 -2.69
C HIS A 716 -8.01 -23.10 -2.16
N ARG A 717 -8.24 -22.81 -0.87
CA ARG A 717 -9.58 -22.53 -0.32
C ARG A 717 -10.25 -21.31 -0.97
N TRP A 718 -9.46 -20.37 -1.45
CA TRP A 718 -9.89 -19.16 -2.16
C TRP A 718 -9.51 -19.16 -3.65
N TYR A 719 -9.38 -20.36 -4.24
CA TYR A 719 -9.23 -20.59 -5.68
C TYR A 719 -7.97 -20.02 -6.34
N GLN A 720 -6.97 -19.61 -5.55
CA GLN A 720 -5.61 -19.40 -6.05
C GLN A 720 -4.96 -20.78 -6.19
N GLU A 721 -5.07 -21.35 -7.40
CA GLU A 721 -4.58 -22.67 -7.79
C GLU A 721 -3.21 -22.63 -8.47
N SER A 722 -2.71 -21.44 -8.78
CA SER A 722 -1.39 -21.18 -9.35
C SER A 722 -0.27 -21.54 -8.36
N SER A 723 0.64 -22.40 -8.79
CA SER A 723 1.94 -22.63 -8.14
C SER A 723 2.83 -21.39 -8.27
N TYR A 724 2.95 -20.82 -9.48
CA TYR A 724 3.88 -19.72 -9.79
C TYR A 724 3.24 -18.67 -10.72
N PRO A 725 3.49 -17.36 -10.56
CA PRO A 725 4.44 -16.69 -9.65
C PRO A 725 3.79 -16.20 -8.35
N THR A 726 3.80 -17.05 -7.33
CA THR A 726 3.31 -16.72 -5.99
C THR A 726 4.45 -16.40 -5.03
N ALA A 727 4.22 -15.54 -4.05
CA ALA A 727 5.16 -15.25 -2.97
C ALA A 727 5.57 -16.52 -2.19
N ILE A 728 4.66 -17.49 -2.04
CA ILE A 728 4.97 -18.81 -1.46
C ILE A 728 6.07 -19.50 -2.27
N ALA A 729 5.90 -19.58 -3.60
CA ALA A 729 6.88 -20.19 -4.47
C ALA A 729 8.24 -19.46 -4.45
N HIS A 730 8.25 -18.13 -4.42
CA HIS A 730 9.50 -17.36 -4.26
C HIS A 730 10.29 -17.78 -3.01
N HIS A 731 9.64 -17.84 -1.85
CA HIS A 731 10.29 -18.26 -0.60
C HIS A 731 10.68 -19.74 -0.61
N LEU A 732 9.89 -20.63 -1.21
CA LEU A 732 10.24 -22.04 -1.38
C LEU A 732 11.46 -22.22 -2.30
N TYR A 733 11.56 -21.47 -3.40
CA TYR A 733 12.74 -21.50 -4.29
C TYR A 733 13.98 -20.88 -3.64
N LYS A 734 13.82 -19.80 -2.85
CA LYS A 734 14.91 -19.25 -2.03
C LYS A 734 15.49 -20.32 -1.08
N LEU A 735 14.64 -21.12 -0.44
CA LEU A 735 15.08 -22.26 0.37
C LEU A 735 15.65 -23.39 -0.49
N GLY A 736 15.12 -23.61 -1.69
CA GLY A 736 15.60 -24.59 -2.67
C GLY A 736 17.08 -24.39 -3.02
N ARG A 737 17.48 -23.14 -3.26
CA ARG A 737 18.88 -22.74 -3.53
C ARG A 737 19.85 -23.02 -2.37
N ILE A 738 19.34 -23.18 -1.15
CA ILE A 738 20.17 -23.37 0.07
C ILE A 738 20.15 -24.83 0.55
N HIS A 739 19.05 -25.54 0.31
CA HIS A 739 18.80 -26.86 0.89
C HIS A 739 18.63 -27.99 -0.13
N GLY A 740 18.39 -27.69 -1.41
CA GLY A 740 18.04 -28.66 -2.43
C GLY A 740 16.55 -29.01 -2.45
N HIS A 741 15.99 -29.15 -3.64
CA HIS A 741 14.59 -29.53 -3.85
C HIS A 741 14.32 -30.95 -3.31
N ALA A 742 15.31 -31.85 -3.36
CA ALA A 742 15.16 -33.19 -2.83
C ALA A 742 14.93 -33.15 -1.30
N LYS A 743 15.74 -32.39 -0.57
CA LYS A 743 15.61 -32.23 0.88
C LYS A 743 14.27 -31.59 1.28
N ILE A 744 13.81 -30.58 0.52
CA ILE A 744 12.48 -29.98 0.73
C ILE A 744 11.38 -31.03 0.53
N SER A 745 11.44 -31.80 -0.56
CA SER A 745 10.47 -32.87 -0.85
C SER A 745 10.41 -33.94 0.25
N TYR A 746 11.56 -34.44 0.71
CA TYR A 746 11.61 -35.41 1.81
C TYR A 746 11.09 -34.85 3.13
N THR A 747 11.35 -33.56 3.40
CA THR A 747 10.84 -32.88 4.60
C THR A 747 9.31 -32.77 4.56
N ILE A 748 8.73 -32.36 3.42
CA ILE A 748 7.27 -32.29 3.23
C ILE A 748 6.63 -33.69 3.35
N LEU A 749 7.24 -34.73 2.78
CA LEU A 749 6.78 -36.12 2.92
C LEU A 749 6.79 -36.58 4.39
N SER A 750 7.81 -36.19 5.17
CA SER A 750 7.90 -36.53 6.59
C SER A 750 6.85 -35.83 7.48
N MET A 751 6.20 -34.77 6.99
CA MET A 751 5.16 -34.04 7.73
C MET A 751 3.77 -34.71 7.71
N GLY A 752 3.58 -35.80 6.94
CA GLY A 752 2.37 -36.61 7.01
C GLY A 752 1.08 -35.93 6.52
N LEU A 753 1.19 -35.07 5.50
CA LEU A 753 0.07 -34.28 4.98
C LEU A 753 -0.99 -35.15 4.26
N PRO A 754 -2.28 -34.72 4.25
CA PRO A 754 -3.30 -35.32 3.38
C PRO A 754 -2.89 -35.27 1.91
N GLU A 755 -3.22 -36.31 1.14
CA GLU A 755 -2.76 -36.51 -0.24
C GLU A 755 -3.01 -35.28 -1.15
N GLY A 756 -4.20 -34.67 -1.06
CA GLY A 756 -4.53 -33.48 -1.85
C GLY A 756 -3.61 -32.29 -1.57
N LEU A 757 -3.21 -32.08 -0.31
CA LEU A 757 -2.30 -31.00 0.09
C LEU A 757 -0.84 -31.34 -0.17
N LEU A 758 -0.46 -32.61 -0.04
CA LEU A 758 0.85 -33.11 -0.46
C LEU A 758 1.06 -32.87 -1.96
N ASN A 759 0.06 -33.18 -2.79
CA ASN A 759 0.11 -32.97 -4.24
C ASN A 759 0.25 -31.47 -4.60
N MET A 760 -0.38 -30.56 -3.86
CA MET A 760 -0.21 -29.11 -4.02
C MET A 760 1.21 -28.65 -3.67
N MET A 761 1.74 -29.10 -2.54
CA MET A 761 3.11 -28.78 -2.12
C MET A 761 4.16 -29.34 -3.09
N GLN A 762 3.91 -30.52 -3.65
CA GLN A 762 4.71 -31.08 -4.74
C GLN A 762 4.55 -30.29 -6.04
N GLY A 763 3.42 -29.61 -6.27
CA GLY A 763 3.19 -28.71 -7.40
C GLY A 763 4.29 -27.65 -7.56
N TYR A 764 4.62 -26.93 -6.49
CA TYR A 764 5.74 -25.96 -6.50
C TYR A 764 7.07 -26.59 -6.87
N LEU A 765 7.38 -27.79 -6.34
CA LEU A 765 8.64 -28.48 -6.63
C LEU A 765 8.68 -29.05 -8.06
N ASN A 766 7.55 -29.54 -8.56
CA ASN A 766 7.38 -30.02 -9.92
C ASN A 766 7.50 -28.87 -10.94
N TYR A 767 6.97 -27.69 -10.61
CA TYR A 767 7.21 -26.46 -11.37
C TYR A 767 8.71 -26.16 -11.41
N GLY A 768 9.36 -26.06 -10.25
CA GLY A 768 10.81 -25.79 -10.17
C GLY A 768 11.68 -26.82 -10.91
N LYS A 769 11.28 -28.10 -10.91
CA LYS A 769 11.95 -29.15 -11.69
C LYS A 769 11.72 -29.02 -13.20
N THR A 770 10.51 -28.63 -13.62
CA THR A 770 10.14 -28.45 -15.04
C THR A 770 10.91 -27.29 -15.65
N PHE A 771 11.03 -26.18 -14.92
CA PHE A 771 11.70 -24.96 -15.33
C PHE A 771 13.18 -24.85 -14.90
N LYS A 772 13.72 -25.92 -14.30
CA LYS A 772 15.13 -26.05 -13.84
C LYS A 772 15.60 -24.90 -12.94
N ILE A 773 14.76 -24.52 -11.98
CA ILE A 773 15.09 -23.50 -10.96
C ILE A 773 16.25 -24.00 -10.10
N GLU A 774 17.23 -23.13 -9.83
CA GLU A 774 18.43 -23.45 -9.05
C GLU A 774 18.07 -24.14 -7.73
N GLY A 775 18.65 -25.33 -7.49
CA GLY A 775 18.23 -26.23 -6.41
C GLY A 775 17.47 -27.48 -6.87
N PHE A 776 17.04 -27.57 -8.13
CA PHE A 776 16.28 -28.72 -8.64
C PHE A 776 17.07 -30.03 -8.76
N ASP A 777 18.40 -29.96 -8.77
CA ASP A 777 19.34 -31.03 -9.09
C ASP A 777 20.04 -31.64 -7.86
N TYR A 778 19.77 -31.14 -6.64
CA TYR A 778 20.29 -31.65 -5.36
C TYR A 778 19.23 -31.78 -4.24
#